data_AF-A0A538KIU3-F1
#
_entry.id   AF-A0A538KIU3-F1
#
_cell.length_a   1.000
_cell.length_b   1.000
_cell.length_c   1.000
_cell.angle_alpha   90.00
_cell.angle_beta   90.00
_cell.angle_gamma   90.00
#
_symmetry.space_group_name_H-M   'P 1'
#
loop_
_entity.id
_entity.type
_entity.pdbx_description
1 polymer ?
#
loop_
_entity_poly.entity_id
_entity_poly.type
_entity_poly.pdbx_seq_one_letter_code
_entity_poly.pdbx_strand_id
1 'polypeptide(L)'
;MRSRARGDRASFRPGADAHHARGADRAARRPRRLHQPRHRRRAARGPARPGGAAGRRDRRPGRDRLGAHRRAGPRPGRALGGRRRHRPGRRGGPGDGRAAHVHVRARLPWAGGPARARQGARRRPHALRPLRVASRRDPRRRRGAGRRPGAARDRLARGDDRSLLPAGVHRAACAGGLRFVVARYTDESRDRVREAIDFVELVAARTGGELRRSGPRQYMGLCPFHDERTPSFSVEPVEKLFHCFGCGESGDVFDFVMKTENVDFGGALELLADRSGVKLERVAEDPREAERRARRERLLEVLERTAAFYVRYLWESREAARAREYLLERGLEEAWLREFRVGYAPSAWDHVLKLSLRAGFKARELYDAGLVQRSKSTGQVYDRFRARVMFPLADARGRVLGFGARALSPDRPPKYLNTGENDLFHKGRLVYAADLARAAAAKAGAVVLCEGYTDVIALHQAGLRNAVASMGTALTVEQVGELGKLAPVVHMALDADAAGHNAMLRAAEVAAGRKLELRVVPLPAGLDPADLVQREGADAMRALVERSVPFVRFRVERALALGDTSSSEGKDRVLEELRPVFAGLGPSLLRQELVGLVAERLDVPDSLAASLLGAGGRAGRGGAGGPVGAGGRGGADRPGGPGTSPVSAHADRRARVERAFLGLCLALPDRGRAALAEVDPDEDFTTPRTRRAAQWLREHFDAPLEGLPRDDPELSALVGELVVRAAGPPPDAAALDAELLRLQIARLDRRIAAGGPVSELAAERAQLKSRLDLAVARAMA
;
A
#
# COMPACT_ATOMS: atom_id res chain seq x y z
N MET A 1 -34.70 36.14 -41.73
CA MET A 1 -35.37 36.59 -42.98
C MET A 1 -34.49 36.15 -44.16
N ARG A 2 -35.09 35.86 -45.33
CA ARG A 2 -34.47 35.29 -46.55
C ARG A 2 -34.10 33.80 -46.49
N SER A 3 -34.66 33.06 -47.46
CA SER A 3 -34.59 31.62 -47.67
C SER A 3 -33.71 31.27 -48.89
N ARG A 4 -33.26 30.01 -48.97
CA ARG A 4 -33.18 29.10 -50.16
C ARG A 4 -32.53 27.77 -49.65
N ALA A 5 -33.01 26.54 -49.92
CA ALA A 5 -33.50 25.85 -51.14
C ALA A 5 -32.35 25.45 -52.10
N ARG A 6 -32.26 24.25 -52.70
CA ARG A 6 -33.14 23.05 -52.74
C ARG A 6 -32.45 21.84 -52.02
N GLY A 7 -32.73 20.53 -52.21
CA GLY A 7 -33.66 19.77 -53.09
C GLY A 7 -33.44 18.24 -52.98
N ASP A 8 -34.34 17.44 -53.61
CA ASP A 8 -34.26 16.02 -54.07
C ASP A 8 -33.66 14.91 -53.15
N ARG A 9 -34.03 13.62 -53.11
CA ARG A 9 -35.07 12.65 -53.57
C ARG A 9 -34.54 11.26 -53.07
N ALA A 10 -35.25 10.13 -52.97
CA ALA A 10 -36.59 9.68 -53.41
C ALA A 10 -37.19 8.56 -52.49
N SER A 11 -38.48 8.22 -52.76
CA SER A 11 -39.19 6.92 -52.57
C SER A 11 -39.31 6.26 -51.18
N PHE A 12 -40.50 5.96 -50.61
CA PHE A 12 -41.67 5.13 -51.05
C PHE A 12 -41.47 3.61 -50.83
N ARG A 13 -42.42 2.78 -50.35
CA ARG A 13 -43.83 2.97 -49.88
C ARG A 13 -44.25 1.82 -48.89
N PRO A 14 -45.50 1.77 -48.32
CA PRO A 14 -45.86 0.92 -47.17
C PRO A 14 -47.01 -0.10 -47.40
N GLY A 15 -47.44 -0.77 -46.32
CA GLY A 15 -48.65 -1.60 -46.15
C GLY A 15 -48.36 -2.68 -45.07
N ALA A 16 -49.01 -2.81 -43.90
CA ALA A 16 -50.36 -2.51 -43.40
C ALA A 16 -51.41 -3.59 -43.73
N ASP A 17 -51.80 -4.36 -42.71
CA ASP A 17 -53.19 -4.80 -42.49
C ASP A 17 -53.39 -5.26 -41.02
N ALA A 18 -54.64 -5.46 -40.60
CA ALA A 18 -55.01 -5.78 -39.21
C ALA A 18 -56.25 -6.69 -39.13
N HIS A 19 -56.47 -7.39 -38.00
CA HIS A 19 -57.70 -7.29 -37.18
C HIS A 19 -57.96 -8.42 -36.15
N HIS A 20 -58.76 -8.06 -35.11
CA HIS A 20 -59.62 -8.92 -34.25
C HIS A 20 -58.94 -9.90 -33.25
N ALA A 21 -59.52 -10.23 -32.07
CA ALA A 21 -60.60 -9.60 -31.26
C ALA A 21 -60.67 -10.24 -29.84
N ARG A 22 -61.53 -9.67 -28.95
CA ARG A 22 -61.84 -10.08 -27.55
C ARG A 22 -60.72 -9.72 -26.53
N GLY A 23 -60.95 -9.26 -25.30
CA GLY A 23 -62.17 -9.02 -24.48
C GLY A 23 -62.02 -9.68 -23.09
N ALA A 24 -62.35 -9.09 -21.93
CA ALA A 24 -62.98 -7.79 -21.62
C ALA A 24 -62.67 -7.27 -20.18
N ASP A 25 -63.17 -6.07 -19.88
CA ASP A 25 -63.44 -5.34 -18.61
C ASP A 25 -62.69 -5.56 -17.26
N ARG A 26 -62.10 -4.43 -16.81
CA ARG A 26 -62.34 -3.68 -15.54
C ARG A 26 -62.50 -4.38 -14.16
N ALA A 27 -61.80 -3.72 -13.21
CA ALA A 27 -62.22 -3.36 -11.83
C ALA A 27 -61.58 -4.09 -10.62
N ALA A 28 -61.29 -3.28 -9.60
CA ALA A 28 -60.45 -3.57 -8.44
C ALA A 28 -61.03 -4.49 -7.35
N ARG A 29 -60.15 -5.17 -6.60
CA ARG A 29 -60.30 -5.45 -5.15
C ARG A 29 -58.97 -5.85 -4.49
N ARG A 30 -58.90 -5.72 -3.15
CA ARG A 30 -57.79 -6.14 -2.27
C ARG A 30 -57.94 -7.60 -1.83
N PRO A 31 -56.83 -8.28 -1.46
CA PRO A 31 -56.73 -8.90 -0.11
C PRO A 31 -55.61 -8.25 0.74
N ARG A 32 -55.78 -8.00 2.05
CA ARG A 32 -55.49 -8.92 3.18
C ARG A 32 -54.05 -9.48 3.10
N ARG A 33 -53.05 -8.95 3.81
CA ARG A 33 -52.84 -8.94 5.29
C ARG A 33 -53.20 -10.28 5.96
N LEU A 34 -52.18 -10.98 6.46
CA LEU A 34 -52.27 -12.05 7.46
C LEU A 34 -51.38 -11.70 8.68
N HIS A 35 -51.57 -12.41 9.79
CA HIS A 35 -51.16 -11.95 11.12
C HIS A 35 -49.72 -12.30 11.52
N GLN A 36 -49.05 -11.35 12.18
CA GLN A 36 -48.08 -11.65 13.23
C GLN A 36 -48.80 -11.68 14.59
N PRO A 37 -48.63 -12.71 15.43
CA PRO A 37 -48.97 -12.63 16.84
C PRO A 37 -47.88 -11.83 17.59
N ARG A 38 -48.30 -10.77 18.29
CA ARG A 38 -47.51 -10.10 19.34
C ARG A 38 -48.12 -10.43 20.71
N HIS A 39 -47.38 -10.06 21.77
CA HIS A 39 -47.76 -10.07 23.20
C HIS A 39 -47.36 -11.34 23.98
N ARG A 40 -46.98 -11.24 25.27
CA ARG A 40 -46.81 -10.05 26.15
C ARG A 40 -45.77 -10.33 27.25
N ARG A 41 -45.14 -9.27 27.78
CA ARG A 41 -44.48 -9.31 29.09
C ARG A 41 -45.54 -9.44 30.20
N ARG A 42 -45.28 -10.26 31.23
CA ARG A 42 -45.62 -9.98 32.63
C ARG A 42 -44.73 -10.82 33.54
N ALA A 43 -44.57 -10.40 34.79
CA ALA A 43 -43.74 -11.06 35.80
C ALA A 43 -44.58 -11.36 37.06
N ALA A 44 -44.32 -12.49 37.72
CA ALA A 44 -44.73 -12.74 39.09
C ALA A 44 -43.89 -13.85 39.74
N ARG A 45 -43.40 -13.54 40.95
CA ARG A 45 -43.20 -14.36 42.16
C ARG A 45 -43.40 -15.89 42.06
N GLY A 46 -42.47 -16.68 42.61
CA GLY A 46 -42.68 -18.10 42.96
C GLY A 46 -43.52 -18.29 44.24
N PRO A 47 -43.69 -19.54 44.70
CA PRO A 47 -43.11 -19.87 46.02
C PRO A 47 -42.68 -21.36 46.24
N ALA A 48 -41.98 -21.56 47.37
CA ALA A 48 -42.00 -22.73 48.27
C ALA A 48 -41.32 -24.09 47.88
N ARG A 49 -40.88 -24.77 48.95
CA ARG A 49 -40.46 -26.20 49.02
C ARG A 49 -41.61 -27.04 49.63
N PRO A 50 -41.55 -28.39 49.56
CA PRO A 50 -41.01 -29.21 50.67
C PRO A 50 -39.91 -30.18 50.17
N GLY A 51 -39.20 -31.04 50.93
CA GLY A 51 -39.04 -31.36 52.38
C GLY A 51 -38.03 -32.55 52.46
N GLY A 52 -36.99 -32.56 53.30
CA GLY A 52 -36.85 -33.38 54.54
C GLY A 52 -37.09 -34.91 54.41
N ALA A 53 -36.32 -35.87 54.98
CA ALA A 53 -35.04 -35.95 55.74
C ALA A 53 -34.66 -37.49 55.86
N ALA A 54 -33.73 -38.09 56.64
CA ALA A 54 -32.60 -37.75 57.55
C ALA A 54 -31.75 -39.03 57.89
N GLY A 55 -30.44 -38.90 58.21
CA GLY A 55 -29.57 -39.98 58.76
C GLY A 55 -28.07 -39.71 58.49
N ARG A 56 -27.11 -39.65 59.47
CA ARG A 56 -26.57 -40.68 60.40
C ARG A 56 -25.98 -41.88 59.63
N ARG A 57 -24.67 -42.22 59.65
CA ARG A 57 -23.63 -42.42 60.71
C ARG A 57 -22.21 -42.45 60.06
N ASP A 58 -21.01 -42.54 60.68
CA ASP A 58 -20.41 -42.34 62.04
C ASP A 58 -18.84 -42.22 61.90
N ARG A 59 -18.10 -42.03 63.01
CA ARG A 59 -16.67 -42.33 63.35
C ARG A 59 -15.45 -42.35 62.36
N ARG A 60 -14.40 -41.63 62.83
CA ARG A 60 -12.91 -41.77 62.64
C ARG A 60 -12.33 -43.07 63.31
N PRO A 61 -11.02 -43.48 63.22
CA PRO A 61 -9.74 -42.71 63.13
C PRO A 61 -8.63 -43.29 62.21
N GLY A 62 -7.38 -42.79 62.11
CA GLY A 62 -6.71 -41.56 62.61
C GLY A 62 -5.18 -41.71 62.80
N ARG A 63 -4.48 -40.64 63.24
CA ARG A 63 -3.00 -40.55 63.59
C ARG A 63 -2.01 -40.69 62.42
N ASP A 64 -0.77 -40.18 62.44
CA ASP A 64 -0.04 -39.10 63.17
C ASP A 64 1.14 -38.67 62.21
N ARG A 65 1.87 -37.55 62.30
CA ARG A 65 2.57 -36.89 63.43
C ARG A 65 2.75 -35.37 63.22
N LEU A 66 3.18 -34.69 64.28
CA LEU A 66 3.51 -33.25 64.35
C LEU A 66 4.99 -32.95 64.08
N GLY A 67 5.29 -31.70 63.71
CA GLY A 67 6.63 -31.11 63.76
C GLY A 67 6.56 -29.58 63.62
N ALA A 68 6.64 -28.83 64.72
CA ALA A 68 6.43 -27.37 64.70
C ALA A 68 7.18 -26.61 65.81
N HIS A 69 8.06 -25.69 65.41
CA HIS A 69 8.62 -24.62 66.24
C HIS A 69 8.48 -23.30 65.44
N ARG A 70 7.79 -22.26 65.93
CA ARG A 70 8.19 -21.30 66.99
C ARG A 70 9.45 -20.48 66.56
N ARG A 71 9.48 -19.14 66.65
CA ARG A 71 8.53 -18.18 67.27
C ARG A 71 8.84 -16.73 66.81
N ALA A 72 7.83 -15.86 66.91
CA ALA A 72 7.87 -14.40 67.17
C ALA A 72 8.77 -13.46 66.32
N GLY A 73 8.18 -12.34 65.89
CA GLY A 73 8.93 -11.08 65.65
C GLY A 73 8.68 -10.06 66.77
N PRO A 74 9.45 -8.96 66.82
CA PRO A 74 8.79 -7.67 67.07
C PRO A 74 9.38 -6.46 66.29
N ARG A 75 8.47 -5.51 65.99
CA ARG A 75 8.55 -4.04 65.85
C ARG A 75 9.88 -3.29 65.51
N PRO A 76 9.80 -2.16 64.75
CA PRO A 76 10.95 -1.31 64.41
C PRO A 76 11.33 -0.25 65.47
N GLY A 77 12.57 0.24 65.41
CA GLY A 77 13.08 1.49 66.00
C GLY A 77 13.95 2.22 64.95
N ARG A 78 13.88 3.55 64.78
CA ARG A 78 14.39 4.68 65.62
C ARG A 78 15.91 4.92 65.49
N ALA A 79 16.45 6.15 65.52
CA ALA A 79 15.92 7.50 65.20
C ALA A 79 17.02 8.59 65.41
N LEU A 80 17.18 9.55 64.47
CA LEU A 80 17.76 10.90 64.66
C LEU A 80 17.14 11.86 63.59
N GLY A 81 16.95 13.18 63.79
CA GLY A 81 17.11 13.96 65.02
C GLY A 81 17.09 15.51 64.88
N GLY A 82 15.99 16.15 64.45
CA GLY A 82 15.82 17.64 64.46
C GLY A 82 14.54 18.10 63.73
N ARG A 83 13.53 18.74 64.35
CA ARG A 83 13.39 20.15 64.82
C ARG A 83 13.49 21.19 63.69
N ARG A 84 12.65 22.23 63.51
CA ARG A 84 11.34 22.76 64.05
C ARG A 84 10.95 23.90 63.04
N ARG A 85 9.72 24.34 62.71
CA ARG A 85 8.28 24.19 63.09
C ARG A 85 7.47 23.92 61.77
N HIS A 86 6.14 23.99 61.50
CA HIS A 86 4.84 24.41 62.11
C HIS A 86 4.54 25.93 62.22
N ARG A 87 3.36 26.49 61.83
CA ARG A 87 2.12 26.00 61.16
C ARG A 87 1.39 27.22 60.48
N PRO A 88 0.32 27.07 59.67
CA PRO A 88 -0.20 28.15 58.80
C PRO A 88 -1.51 28.86 59.26
N GLY A 89 -1.74 30.05 58.68
CA GLY A 89 -3.04 30.46 58.09
C GLY A 89 -3.98 31.39 58.88
N ARG A 90 -4.72 32.24 58.14
CA ARG A 90 -6.14 32.63 58.37
C ARG A 90 -6.72 33.43 57.18
N ARG A 91 -8.04 33.68 57.17
CA ARG A 91 -8.83 34.37 56.13
C ARG A 91 -9.27 35.77 56.60
N GLY A 92 -9.61 36.70 55.67
CA GLY A 92 -10.84 37.49 55.86
C GLY A 92 -10.93 39.02 55.64
N GLY A 93 -10.45 39.59 54.51
CA GLY A 93 -10.91 40.91 53.96
C GLY A 93 -10.80 42.16 54.86
N PRO A 94 -11.46 43.29 54.52
CA PRO A 94 -11.97 43.76 53.21
C PRO A 94 -11.35 45.13 52.77
N GLY A 95 -11.64 45.65 51.56
CA GLY A 95 -11.32 47.05 51.18
C GLY A 95 -11.21 47.34 49.67
N ASP A 96 -11.67 48.52 49.24
CA ASP A 96 -11.68 49.04 47.85
C ASP A 96 -10.28 49.41 47.27
N GLY A 97 -10.17 49.64 45.95
CA GLY A 97 -8.86 50.03 45.37
C GLY A 97 -8.72 50.61 43.93
N ARG A 98 -9.71 50.51 43.02
CA ARG A 98 -9.63 50.98 41.60
C ARG A 98 -8.53 50.29 40.76
N ALA A 99 -8.42 50.66 39.47
CA ALA A 99 -7.68 49.92 38.44
C ALA A 99 -6.68 50.78 37.63
N ALA A 100 -5.66 50.12 37.07
CA ALA A 100 -4.80 50.66 36.00
C ALA A 100 -4.23 49.52 35.11
N HIS A 101 -4.14 49.74 33.79
CA HIS A 101 -3.47 48.84 32.84
C HIS A 101 -2.04 49.31 32.56
N VAL A 102 -1.08 48.38 32.42
CA VAL A 102 0.18 48.60 31.69
C VAL A 102 0.57 47.34 30.90
N HIS A 103 0.92 47.50 29.62
CA HIS A 103 1.61 46.48 28.82
C HIS A 103 3.12 46.72 28.85
N VAL A 104 3.93 45.65 28.83
CA VAL A 104 5.38 45.73 28.62
C VAL A 104 5.82 44.75 27.51
N ARG A 105 6.78 45.18 26.67
CA ARG A 105 7.42 44.38 25.60
C ARG A 105 8.94 44.60 25.65
N ALA A 106 9.71 43.51 25.58
CA ALA A 106 11.12 43.46 25.18
C ALA A 106 11.28 42.24 24.22
N ARG A 107 12.01 42.25 23.10
CA ARG A 107 13.40 42.70 22.79
C ARG A 107 14.44 41.78 23.44
N LEU A 108 15.53 41.32 22.80
CA LEU A 108 16.09 41.43 21.42
C LEU A 108 17.10 40.22 21.24
N PRO A 109 18.08 40.07 20.30
CA PRO A 109 18.66 41.02 19.32
C PRO A 109 18.81 40.54 17.85
N TRP A 110 19.29 41.44 16.99
CA TRP A 110 19.82 41.22 15.63
C TRP A 110 21.00 42.19 15.44
N ALA A 111 22.10 41.77 14.80
CA ALA A 111 23.19 42.63 14.32
C ALA A 111 23.46 42.39 12.82
N GLY A 112 23.99 43.31 12.01
CA GLY A 112 24.34 44.72 12.28
C GLY A 112 25.49 45.16 11.36
N GLY A 113 25.20 45.92 10.28
CA GLY A 113 26.21 46.39 9.33
C GLY A 113 25.68 47.56 8.46
N PRO A 114 26.54 48.51 8.00
CA PRO A 114 26.07 49.89 7.79
C PRO A 114 26.03 50.38 6.34
N ALA A 115 25.19 51.38 6.09
CA ALA A 115 25.21 52.20 4.87
C ALA A 115 25.82 53.59 5.15
N ARG A 116 26.54 54.16 4.18
CA ARG A 116 27.00 55.56 4.21
C ARG A 116 26.10 56.44 3.33
N ALA A 117 25.75 57.63 3.84
CA ALA A 117 25.01 58.63 3.08
C ALA A 117 25.93 59.58 2.29
N ARG A 118 25.42 60.15 1.20
CA ARG A 118 25.91 61.40 0.60
C ARG A 118 24.74 62.30 0.22
N GLN A 119 25.01 63.61 0.27
CA GLN A 119 24.06 64.70 0.01
C GLN A 119 24.14 65.11 -1.48
N GLY A 120 23.17 65.89 -2.00
CA GLY A 120 23.43 66.59 -3.28
C GLY A 120 22.24 67.16 -4.07
N ALA A 121 21.97 68.46 -3.85
CA ALA A 121 21.50 69.43 -4.86
C ALA A 121 20.11 69.29 -5.51
N ARG A 122 19.72 70.39 -6.17
CA ARG A 122 18.42 70.65 -6.82
C ARG A 122 18.58 70.71 -8.34
N ARG A 123 17.55 70.34 -9.13
CA ARG A 123 17.09 71.12 -10.30
C ARG A 123 15.75 70.62 -10.88
N ARG A 124 14.95 71.60 -11.30
CA ARG A 124 13.83 71.59 -12.27
C ARG A 124 14.08 72.84 -13.17
N PRO A 125 13.39 73.06 -14.31
CA PRO A 125 12.26 72.33 -14.86
C PRO A 125 12.48 71.84 -16.31
N HIS A 126 11.45 71.29 -16.95
CA HIS A 126 10.73 71.97 -18.04
C HIS A 126 9.35 71.31 -18.23
N ALA A 127 8.44 71.95 -18.96
CA ALA A 127 7.07 71.50 -19.15
C ALA A 127 6.63 71.67 -20.61
N LEU A 128 5.80 70.74 -21.10
CA LEU A 128 4.92 70.93 -22.24
C LEU A 128 3.57 70.22 -21.99
N ARG A 129 2.50 70.75 -22.60
CA ARG A 129 1.10 70.40 -22.37
C ARG A 129 0.25 70.99 -23.52
N PRO A 130 -1.03 70.62 -23.65
CA PRO A 130 -1.60 69.36 -24.12
C PRO A 130 -2.26 69.54 -25.51
N LEU A 131 -2.93 68.49 -26.01
CA LEU A 131 -4.17 68.67 -26.77
C LEU A 131 -5.34 67.94 -26.12
N ARG A 132 -6.52 68.55 -26.22
CA ARG A 132 -7.84 68.01 -25.84
C ARG A 132 -8.74 68.06 -27.07
N VAL A 133 -9.59 67.04 -27.23
CA VAL A 133 -10.94 67.21 -27.80
C VAL A 133 -11.91 66.51 -26.83
N ALA A 134 -13.16 66.97 -26.75
CA ALA A 134 -14.09 66.61 -25.67
C ALA A 134 -15.55 66.51 -26.14
N SER A 135 -16.44 66.16 -25.20
CA SER A 135 -17.92 66.31 -25.29
C SER A 135 -18.62 65.17 -26.09
N ARG A 136 -19.88 64.75 -25.86
CA ARG A 136 -21.04 65.06 -24.96
C ARG A 136 -21.95 63.78 -24.94
N ARG A 137 -23.08 63.61 -24.21
CA ARG A 137 -23.96 64.43 -23.35
C ARG A 137 -24.72 63.51 -22.35
N ASP A 138 -25.14 64.04 -21.20
CA ASP A 138 -26.28 63.56 -20.37
C ASP A 138 -27.61 64.15 -20.99
N PRO A 139 -28.91 63.88 -20.60
CA PRO A 139 -29.34 63.45 -19.25
C PRO A 139 -30.73 62.75 -18.98
N ARG A 140 -30.95 62.34 -17.70
CA ARG A 140 -32.25 62.02 -16.98
C ARG A 140 -33.06 60.78 -17.44
N ARG A 141 -33.51 59.84 -16.56
CA ARG A 141 -34.58 60.01 -15.53
C ARG A 141 -34.78 58.79 -14.58
N ARG A 142 -35.08 59.11 -13.30
CA ARG A 142 -36.03 58.51 -12.30
C ARG A 142 -36.34 56.99 -12.22
N ARG A 143 -36.18 56.50 -10.96
CA ARG A 143 -37.05 55.57 -10.16
C ARG A 143 -37.24 54.10 -10.62
N GLY A 144 -36.98 53.18 -9.67
CA GLY A 144 -37.46 51.79 -9.66
C GLY A 144 -36.91 51.04 -8.45
N ALA A 145 -37.76 50.34 -7.68
CA ALA A 145 -37.35 49.57 -6.50
C ALA A 145 -37.40 48.05 -6.81
N GLY A 146 -36.42 47.28 -6.32
CA GLY A 146 -36.34 45.84 -6.65
C GLY A 146 -35.40 45.05 -5.72
N ARG A 147 -35.98 44.08 -5.02
CA ARG A 147 -35.40 43.10 -4.08
C ARG A 147 -33.97 42.61 -4.38
N ARG A 148 -33.12 42.53 -3.34
CA ARG A 148 -31.90 41.70 -3.32
C ARG A 148 -32.19 40.32 -2.69
N PRO A 149 -31.69 39.21 -3.24
CA PRO A 149 -31.29 38.04 -2.47
C PRO A 149 -29.88 38.27 -1.89
N GLY A 150 -29.65 37.88 -0.64
CA GLY A 150 -28.36 38.05 0.03
C GLY A 150 -27.37 36.93 -0.29
N ALA A 151 -26.41 37.18 -1.20
CA ALA A 151 -25.23 36.31 -1.33
C ALA A 151 -24.22 36.65 -0.23
N ALA A 152 -24.16 35.83 0.82
CA ALA A 152 -23.18 35.94 1.91
C ALA A 152 -21.75 35.71 1.39
N ARG A 153 -21.09 36.80 0.97
CA ARG A 153 -19.65 36.81 0.68
C ARG A 153 -18.90 37.01 1.98
N ASP A 154 -18.60 35.91 2.68
CA ASP A 154 -17.70 35.93 3.82
C ASP A 154 -16.33 36.45 3.37
N ARG A 155 -16.03 37.69 3.76
CA ARG A 155 -14.72 38.29 3.52
C ARG A 155 -13.78 37.76 4.58
N LEU A 156 -12.87 36.87 4.17
CA LEU A 156 -11.57 36.77 4.84
C LEU A 156 -11.03 38.19 5.03
N ALA A 157 -10.52 38.48 6.24
CA ALA A 157 -10.10 39.82 6.60
C ALA A 157 -9.04 40.32 5.60
N ARG A 158 -9.25 41.52 5.03
CA ARG A 158 -8.25 42.18 4.18
C ARG A 158 -7.14 42.71 5.08
N GLY A 159 -6.20 41.83 5.44
CA GLY A 159 -5.23 42.09 6.48
C GLY A 159 -4.03 41.15 6.51
N ASP A 160 -3.64 40.57 5.36
CA ASP A 160 -2.25 40.23 5.04
C ASP A 160 -2.13 39.69 3.60
N ASP A 161 -1.82 40.58 2.63
CA ASP A 161 -1.24 40.17 1.33
C ASP A 161 0.26 39.84 1.50
N ARG A 162 0.58 39.03 2.51
CA ARG A 162 1.94 38.60 2.82
C ARG A 162 2.36 37.43 1.93
N SER A 163 3.09 37.76 0.88
CA SER A 163 4.11 36.96 0.19
C SER A 163 3.94 35.42 0.20
N LEU A 164 3.66 34.84 -0.96
CA LEU A 164 3.86 33.41 -1.24
C LEU A 164 5.37 33.09 -1.41
N LEU A 165 6.15 33.34 -0.37
CA LEU A 165 7.59 33.07 -0.23
C LEU A 165 7.84 32.41 1.14
N PRO A 166 8.96 31.68 1.33
CA PRO A 166 8.92 30.44 2.08
C PRO A 166 9.00 30.60 3.61
N ALA A 167 8.29 29.72 4.31
CA ALA A 167 8.78 29.20 5.58
C ALA A 167 9.93 28.22 5.29
N GLY A 168 11.00 28.26 6.09
CA GLY A 168 12.16 27.37 5.90
C GLY A 168 11.76 25.91 5.98
N VAL A 169 12.05 25.14 4.93
CA VAL A 169 11.67 23.72 4.83
C VAL A 169 12.76 22.88 5.46
N HIS A 170 12.50 22.28 6.62
CA HIS A 170 13.30 21.15 7.09
C HIS A 170 13.13 19.98 6.11
N ARG A 171 14.21 19.62 5.42
CA ARG A 171 14.23 18.45 4.52
C ARG A 171 14.11 17.16 5.34
N ALA A 172 13.25 16.25 4.87
CA ALA A 172 13.36 14.82 5.10
C ALA A 172 12.87 14.12 3.82
N ALA A 173 13.72 13.36 3.12
CA ALA A 173 13.38 12.76 1.83
C ALA A 173 14.29 11.58 1.38
N CYS A 174 13.97 10.36 1.86
CA CYS A 174 14.70 9.06 1.78
C CYS A 174 15.10 8.50 0.37
N ALA A 175 15.42 7.20 0.22
CA ALA A 175 15.61 6.47 -1.06
C ALA A 175 14.26 6.16 -1.82
N GLY A 176 13.98 5.13 -2.65
CA GLY A 176 14.75 4.08 -3.36
C GLY A 176 13.88 2.82 -3.69
N GLY A 177 14.01 2.07 -4.80
CA GLY A 177 14.46 2.36 -6.18
C GLY A 177 13.34 2.01 -7.19
N LEU A 178 13.55 1.38 -8.37
CA LEU A 178 14.73 0.74 -8.99
C LEU A 178 14.66 0.78 -10.54
N ARG A 179 15.59 1.49 -11.19
CA ARG A 179 16.38 1.08 -12.38
C ARG A 179 17.40 2.19 -12.62
N PHE A 180 18.67 1.84 -12.78
CA PHE A 180 19.77 2.82 -12.73
C PHE A 180 19.84 3.69 -13.98
N VAL A 181 19.37 4.93 -13.87
CA VAL A 181 20.01 6.08 -14.53
C VAL A 181 20.68 6.87 -13.40
N VAL A 182 22.01 6.84 -13.36
CA VAL A 182 22.78 7.62 -12.36
C VAL A 182 22.59 9.10 -12.68
N ALA A 183 22.14 9.88 -11.68
CA ALA A 183 22.24 11.33 -11.75
C ALA A 183 23.72 11.70 -11.70
N ARG A 184 24.35 11.79 -12.88
CA ARG A 184 25.77 12.13 -13.04
C ARG A 184 25.96 13.61 -12.72
N TYR A 185 26.15 13.90 -11.44
CA TYR A 185 26.85 15.11 -11.02
C TYR A 185 28.28 15.10 -11.58
N THR A 186 28.85 16.26 -11.89
CA THR A 186 30.25 16.30 -12.36
C THR A 186 31.17 15.82 -11.24
N ASP A 187 32.27 15.14 -11.59
CA ASP A 187 33.28 14.72 -10.61
C ASP A 187 33.78 15.91 -9.78
N GLU A 188 33.98 17.07 -10.43
CA GLU A 188 34.32 18.35 -9.78
C GLU A 188 33.25 18.80 -8.77
N SER A 189 31.97 18.46 -8.97
CA SER A 189 30.89 18.76 -8.02
C SER A 189 30.86 17.79 -6.84
N ARG A 190 31.17 16.51 -7.06
CA ARG A 190 31.40 15.55 -5.96
C ARG A 190 32.57 15.99 -5.11
N ASP A 191 33.69 16.31 -5.75
CA ASP A 191 34.95 16.53 -5.05
C ASP A 191 34.94 17.88 -4.30
N ARG A 192 34.36 18.95 -4.88
CA ARG A 192 34.06 20.20 -4.13
C ARG A 192 33.20 19.97 -2.88
N VAL A 193 32.23 19.04 -2.92
CA VAL A 193 31.43 18.70 -1.72
C VAL A 193 32.25 17.88 -0.72
N ARG A 194 33.08 16.92 -1.16
CA ARG A 194 33.95 16.14 -0.28
C ARG A 194 34.96 17.04 0.47
N GLU A 195 35.54 18.02 -0.22
CA GLU A 195 36.48 18.99 0.34
C GLU A 195 35.81 19.93 1.35
N ALA A 196 34.63 20.47 1.03
CA ALA A 196 33.94 21.49 1.82
C ALA A 196 33.29 20.99 3.14
N ILE A 197 33.40 19.70 3.47
CA ILE A 197 32.78 19.09 4.65
C ILE A 197 33.82 18.80 5.74
N ASP A 198 33.59 19.38 6.93
CA ASP A 198 34.22 18.88 8.15
C ASP A 198 33.56 17.55 8.55
N PHE A 199 34.36 16.48 8.51
CA PHE A 199 33.87 15.14 8.77
C PHE A 199 33.79 14.81 10.26
N VAL A 200 34.61 15.46 11.10
CA VAL A 200 34.55 15.32 12.56
C VAL A 200 33.29 16.02 13.10
N GLU A 201 32.96 17.20 12.58
CA GLU A 201 31.69 17.89 12.89
C GLU A 201 30.47 17.09 12.41
N LEU A 202 30.52 16.55 11.18
CA LEU A 202 29.42 15.75 10.62
C LEU A 202 29.14 14.50 11.48
N VAL A 203 30.18 13.77 11.89
CA VAL A 203 30.04 12.57 12.72
C VAL A 203 29.59 12.93 14.14
N ALA A 204 30.23 13.90 14.80
CA ALA A 204 29.88 14.31 16.16
C ALA A 204 28.43 14.81 16.27
N ALA A 205 27.95 15.55 15.27
CA ALA A 205 26.56 15.98 15.18
C ALA A 205 25.56 14.82 15.04
N ARG A 206 26.01 13.65 14.56
CA ARG A 206 25.17 12.46 14.32
C ARG A 206 25.23 11.41 15.43
N THR A 207 26.35 11.34 16.15
CA THR A 207 26.55 10.49 17.34
C THR A 207 26.12 11.17 18.65
N GLY A 208 26.02 12.50 18.66
CA GLY A 208 25.58 13.28 19.83
C GLY A 208 26.64 13.41 20.93
N GLY A 209 27.92 13.16 20.62
CA GLY A 209 29.03 13.23 21.56
C GLY A 209 30.35 13.63 20.91
N GLU A 210 31.25 14.20 21.69
CA GLU A 210 32.56 14.67 21.23
C GLU A 210 33.45 13.49 20.80
N LEU A 211 34.00 13.56 19.58
CA LEU A 211 35.03 12.62 19.14
C LEU A 211 36.37 12.98 19.80
N ARG A 212 36.99 12.00 20.47
CA ARG A 212 38.29 12.18 21.13
C ARG A 212 39.42 11.93 20.14
N ARG A 213 40.39 12.83 20.05
CA ARG A 213 41.56 12.65 19.18
C ARG A 213 42.35 11.41 19.65
N SER A 214 42.55 10.45 18.75
CA SER A 214 43.15 9.14 19.01
C SER A 214 44.43 8.89 18.19
N GLY A 215 45.04 9.96 17.67
CA GLY A 215 46.31 9.91 16.95
C GLY A 215 46.68 11.25 16.31
N PRO A 216 47.74 11.31 15.49
CA PRO A 216 48.14 12.53 14.79
C PRO A 216 47.05 13.07 13.86
N ARG A 217 46.26 12.19 13.23
CA ARG A 217 45.13 12.56 12.36
C ARG A 217 43.78 11.96 12.78
N GLN A 218 43.77 10.80 13.43
CA GLN A 218 42.55 10.06 13.75
C GLN A 218 41.78 10.59 14.99
N TYR A 219 40.46 10.44 14.94
CA TYR A 219 39.50 10.73 16.00
C TYR A 219 38.67 9.48 16.30
N MET A 220 38.23 9.29 17.55
CA MET A 220 37.50 8.10 17.99
C MET A 220 36.26 8.46 18.82
N GLY A 221 35.16 7.73 18.60
CA GLY A 221 33.90 7.92 19.31
C GLY A 221 33.03 6.66 19.32
N LEU A 222 31.78 6.81 19.77
CA LEU A 222 30.77 5.74 19.71
C LEU A 222 30.23 5.59 18.28
N CYS A 223 30.01 4.36 17.85
CA CYS A 223 29.50 4.02 16.54
C CYS A 223 28.01 4.41 16.36
N PRO A 224 27.62 5.09 15.26
CA PRO A 224 26.22 5.36 14.96
C PRO A 224 25.47 4.17 14.30
N PHE A 225 26.17 3.06 14.00
CA PHE A 225 25.64 1.90 13.27
C PHE A 225 25.28 0.69 14.15
N HIS A 226 25.75 0.64 15.40
CA HIS A 226 25.39 -0.38 16.37
C HIS A 226 25.48 0.17 17.81
N ASP A 227 24.76 -0.44 18.76
CA ASP A 227 24.73 0.00 20.16
C ASP A 227 25.98 -0.50 20.92
N GLU A 228 26.86 0.42 21.31
CA GLU A 228 28.10 0.14 22.04
C GLU A 228 28.32 1.10 23.22
N ARG A 229 29.08 0.67 24.23
CA ARG A 229 29.44 1.49 25.41
C ARG A 229 30.89 1.95 25.44
N THR A 230 31.72 1.38 24.59
CA THR A 230 33.16 1.65 24.46
C THR A 230 33.41 2.20 23.05
N PRO A 231 34.05 3.37 22.89
CA PRO A 231 34.34 3.92 21.57
C PRO A 231 35.10 2.95 20.67
N SER A 232 34.51 2.53 19.55
CA SER A 232 35.20 1.75 18.51
C SER A 232 35.17 2.41 17.13
N PHE A 233 34.53 3.58 17.00
CA PHE A 233 34.35 4.28 15.73
C PHE A 233 35.50 5.25 15.45
N SER A 234 36.37 4.93 14.48
CA SER A 234 37.49 5.77 14.05
C SER A 234 37.15 6.62 12.82
N VAL A 235 37.62 7.86 12.81
CA VAL A 235 37.38 8.88 11.78
C VAL A 235 38.69 9.57 11.39
N GLU A 236 38.95 9.65 10.08
CA GLU A 236 40.10 10.34 9.47
C GLU A 236 39.59 11.58 8.70
N PRO A 237 39.81 12.82 9.20
CA PRO A 237 39.20 14.03 8.64
C PRO A 237 39.86 14.56 7.36
N VAL A 238 41.06 14.07 7.01
CA VAL A 238 41.76 14.47 5.78
C VAL A 238 41.18 13.70 4.59
N GLU A 239 41.35 12.37 4.59
CA GLU A 239 40.85 11.48 3.53
C GLU A 239 39.32 11.27 3.57
N LYS A 240 38.65 11.80 4.59
CA LYS A 240 37.19 11.68 4.83
C LYS A 240 36.73 10.23 5.01
N LEU A 241 37.56 9.39 5.63
CA LEU A 241 37.32 7.94 5.81
C LEU A 241 36.91 7.59 7.25
N PHE A 242 36.08 6.56 7.41
CA PHE A 242 35.73 6.01 8.72
C PHE A 242 35.90 4.48 8.77
N HIS A 243 36.12 3.95 9.98
CA HIS A 243 36.14 2.52 10.27
C HIS A 243 35.69 2.22 11.70
N CYS A 244 34.70 1.33 11.85
CA CYS A 244 34.24 0.82 13.14
C CYS A 244 34.92 -0.49 13.50
N PHE A 245 35.71 -0.52 14.58
CA PHE A 245 36.34 -1.75 15.06
C PHE A 245 35.36 -2.72 15.76
N GLY A 246 34.18 -2.25 16.20
CA GLY A 246 33.14 -3.10 16.80
C GLY A 246 32.31 -3.89 15.78
N CYS A 247 31.77 -3.22 14.75
CA CYS A 247 30.89 -3.85 13.76
C CYS A 247 31.49 -4.05 12.35
N GLY A 248 32.73 -3.59 12.11
CA GLY A 248 33.41 -3.71 10.81
C GLY A 248 32.94 -2.71 9.73
N GLU A 249 31.95 -1.87 10.04
CA GLU A 249 31.46 -0.86 9.11
C GLU A 249 32.52 0.20 8.77
N SER A 250 32.76 0.40 7.47
CA SER A 250 33.71 1.37 6.93
C SER A 250 33.17 2.05 5.67
N GLY A 251 33.86 3.10 5.21
CA GLY A 251 33.51 3.86 4.02
C GLY A 251 34.05 5.29 4.06
N ASP A 252 33.58 6.14 3.13
CA ASP A 252 33.88 7.57 3.11
C ASP A 252 32.73 8.44 3.69
N VAL A 253 32.86 9.76 3.57
CA VAL A 253 31.83 10.74 3.99
C VAL A 253 30.48 10.57 3.29
N PHE A 254 30.44 10.10 2.04
CA PHE A 254 29.19 9.79 1.34
C PHE A 254 28.60 8.47 1.87
N ASP A 255 29.42 7.43 2.06
CA ASP A 255 28.98 6.18 2.71
C ASP A 255 28.42 6.43 4.11
N PHE A 256 29.05 7.32 4.88
CA PHE A 256 28.60 7.69 6.21
C PHE A 256 27.18 8.28 6.18
N VAL A 257 26.90 9.21 5.27
CA VAL A 257 25.57 9.81 5.12
C VAL A 257 24.57 8.83 4.50
N MET A 258 24.96 8.04 3.50
CA MET A 258 24.09 7.00 2.94
C MET A 258 23.61 6.02 4.02
N LYS A 259 24.51 5.59 4.91
CA LYS A 259 24.20 4.65 6.00
C LYS A 259 23.45 5.32 7.16
N THR A 260 23.85 6.53 7.60
CA THR A 260 23.21 7.20 8.76
C THR A 260 21.85 7.84 8.44
N GLU A 261 21.63 8.30 7.20
CA GLU A 261 20.38 8.96 6.77
C GLU A 261 19.51 8.09 5.84
N ASN A 262 19.97 6.88 5.48
CA ASN A 262 19.28 5.91 4.62
C ASN A 262 18.86 6.51 3.25
N VAL A 263 19.86 7.06 2.57
CA VAL A 263 19.75 7.69 1.24
C VAL A 263 20.67 7.01 0.23
N ASP A 264 20.35 7.18 -1.06
CA ASP A 264 21.25 6.82 -2.17
C ASP A 264 22.39 7.85 -2.32
N PHE A 265 23.43 7.53 -3.11
CA PHE A 265 24.60 8.41 -3.29
C PHE A 265 24.23 9.81 -3.81
N GLY A 266 23.21 9.91 -4.67
CA GLY A 266 22.69 11.20 -5.13
C GLY A 266 22.09 12.00 -3.99
N GLY A 267 21.27 11.35 -3.14
CA GLY A 267 20.74 11.95 -1.91
C GLY A 267 21.81 12.34 -0.89
N ALA A 268 22.85 11.52 -0.70
CA ALA A 268 23.97 11.87 0.19
C ALA A 268 24.74 13.09 -0.30
N LEU A 269 25.05 13.14 -1.61
CA LEU A 269 25.69 14.28 -2.25
C LEU A 269 24.81 15.54 -2.20
N GLU A 270 23.49 15.42 -2.40
CA GLU A 270 22.51 16.51 -2.27
C GLU A 270 22.35 17.03 -0.82
N LEU A 271 22.47 16.16 0.19
CA LEU A 271 22.45 16.57 1.61
C LEU A 271 23.74 17.29 2.01
N LEU A 272 24.90 16.78 1.59
CA LEU A 272 26.19 17.40 1.87
C LEU A 272 26.39 18.70 1.07
N ALA A 273 25.87 18.79 -0.16
CA ALA A 273 25.84 20.02 -0.94
C ALA A 273 25.03 21.12 -0.25
N ASP A 274 23.80 20.82 0.20
CA ASP A 274 23.00 21.80 0.96
C ASP A 274 23.65 22.20 2.30
N ARG A 275 24.34 21.27 2.99
CA ARG A 275 25.06 21.57 4.24
C ARG A 275 26.29 22.45 4.03
N SER A 276 27.03 22.23 2.94
CA SER A 276 28.25 23.00 2.59
C SER A 276 27.97 24.27 1.78
N GLY A 277 26.75 24.45 1.26
CA GLY A 277 26.38 25.53 0.34
C GLY A 277 26.93 25.37 -1.08
N VAL A 278 27.58 24.24 -1.40
CA VAL A 278 28.14 23.96 -2.73
C VAL A 278 27.02 23.71 -3.73
N LYS A 279 27.06 24.39 -4.88
CA LYS A 279 26.14 24.14 -5.99
C LYS A 279 26.61 22.92 -6.77
N LEU A 280 25.74 21.92 -6.86
CA LEU A 280 25.97 20.74 -7.69
C LEU A 280 25.70 21.04 -9.17
N GLU A 281 26.72 20.82 -10.01
CA GLU A 281 26.60 20.84 -11.46
C GLU A 281 26.37 19.40 -11.96
N ARG A 282 25.49 19.23 -12.94
CA ARG A 282 25.17 17.93 -13.56
C ARG A 282 25.81 17.83 -14.93
N VAL A 283 26.40 16.69 -15.23
CA VAL A 283 26.73 16.27 -16.60
C VAL A 283 25.46 16.36 -17.44
N ALA A 284 25.59 16.85 -18.67
CA ALA A 284 24.46 17.19 -19.54
C ALA A 284 23.39 16.08 -19.61
N GLU A 285 22.24 16.32 -18.96
CA GLU A 285 21.02 15.54 -19.17
C GLU A 285 20.56 15.72 -20.63
N ASP A 286 19.93 14.70 -21.23
CA ASP A 286 19.11 14.90 -22.44
C ASP A 286 18.11 16.04 -22.13
N PRO A 287 18.02 17.11 -22.96
CA PRO A 287 17.05 18.18 -22.76
C PRO A 287 15.62 17.70 -22.48
N ARG A 288 15.23 16.53 -23.01
CA ARG A 288 13.93 15.88 -22.76
C ARG A 288 13.80 15.35 -21.33
N GLU A 289 14.84 14.76 -20.77
CA GLU A 289 14.82 14.27 -19.39
C GLU A 289 14.96 15.43 -18.39
N ALA A 290 15.73 16.47 -18.74
CA ALA A 290 15.73 17.73 -18.00
C ALA A 290 14.33 18.38 -17.98
N GLU A 291 13.61 18.41 -19.12
CA GLU A 291 12.23 18.90 -19.18
C GLU A 291 11.27 18.03 -18.37
N ARG A 292 11.34 16.69 -18.48
CA ARG A 292 10.52 15.77 -17.67
C ARG A 292 10.73 16.00 -16.19
N ARG A 293 11.99 16.12 -15.76
CA ARG A 293 12.37 16.34 -14.36
C ARG A 293 11.87 17.70 -13.86
N ALA A 294 12.10 18.78 -14.61
CA ALA A 294 11.59 20.11 -14.27
C ALA A 294 10.05 20.15 -14.19
N ARG A 295 9.34 19.50 -15.12
CA ARG A 295 7.88 19.32 -15.04
C ARG A 295 7.48 18.55 -13.78
N ARG A 296 8.17 17.46 -13.46
CA ARG A 296 7.88 16.62 -12.28
C ARG A 296 8.10 17.37 -10.96
N GLU A 297 9.20 18.13 -10.86
CA GLU A 297 9.48 19.04 -9.75
C GLU A 297 8.34 20.08 -9.60
N ARG A 298 7.87 20.66 -10.70
CA ARG A 298 6.77 21.64 -10.69
C ARG A 298 5.42 21.06 -10.27
N LEU A 299 5.14 19.79 -10.61
CA LEU A 299 3.92 19.09 -10.17
C LEU A 299 3.97 18.77 -8.67
N LEU A 300 5.14 18.39 -8.13
CA LEU A 300 5.30 18.23 -6.67
C LEU A 300 5.14 19.57 -5.93
N GLU A 301 5.69 20.65 -6.48
CA GLU A 301 5.58 21.99 -5.89
C GLU A 301 4.11 22.43 -5.73
N VAL A 302 3.26 22.21 -6.74
CA VAL A 302 1.85 22.62 -6.66
C VAL A 302 1.04 21.73 -5.72
N LEU A 303 1.39 20.44 -5.59
CA LEU A 303 0.79 19.53 -4.60
C LEU A 303 1.14 19.95 -3.17
N GLU A 304 2.41 20.25 -2.91
CA GLU A 304 2.90 20.69 -1.60
C GLU A 304 2.27 22.03 -1.17
N ARG A 305 2.29 23.04 -2.07
CA ARG A 305 1.58 24.32 -1.86
C ARG A 305 0.08 24.11 -1.58
N THR A 306 -0.55 23.14 -2.24
CA THR A 306 -1.98 22.84 -2.06
C THR A 306 -2.25 22.10 -0.73
N ALA A 307 -1.36 21.22 -0.30
CA ALA A 307 -1.45 20.57 1.02
C ALA A 307 -1.35 21.60 2.15
N ALA A 308 -0.36 22.50 2.09
CA ALA A 308 -0.22 23.61 3.03
C ALA A 308 -1.47 24.53 3.05
N PHE A 309 -2.06 24.81 1.88
CA PHE A 309 -3.33 25.54 1.79
C PHE A 309 -4.48 24.81 2.48
N TYR A 310 -4.68 23.50 2.23
CA TYR A 310 -5.76 22.74 2.85
C TYR A 310 -5.60 22.63 4.38
N VAL A 311 -4.38 22.42 4.89
CA VAL A 311 -4.09 22.42 6.33
C VAL A 311 -4.48 23.76 6.93
N ARG A 312 -3.98 24.87 6.37
CA ARG A 312 -4.29 26.21 6.87
C ARG A 312 -5.79 26.50 6.84
N TYR A 313 -6.47 26.10 5.77
CA TYR A 313 -7.90 26.30 5.62
C TYR A 313 -8.74 25.49 6.64
N LEU A 314 -8.31 24.29 7.05
CA LEU A 314 -8.98 23.52 8.11
C LEU A 314 -8.99 24.27 9.45
N TRP A 315 -7.90 24.96 9.80
CA TRP A 315 -7.76 25.64 11.09
C TRP A 315 -8.30 27.07 11.08
N GLU A 316 -8.06 27.84 10.02
CA GLU A 316 -8.42 29.27 9.96
C GLU A 316 -9.85 29.54 9.46
N SER A 317 -10.44 28.63 8.65
CA SER A 317 -11.75 28.91 8.05
C SER A 317 -12.92 28.63 8.98
N ARG A 318 -13.93 29.49 8.92
CA ARG A 318 -15.27 29.24 9.48
C ARG A 318 -16.00 28.13 8.73
N GLU A 319 -15.80 27.99 7.42
CA GLU A 319 -16.42 26.93 6.60
C GLU A 319 -16.00 25.53 7.08
N ALA A 320 -14.80 25.41 7.66
CA ALA A 320 -14.24 24.16 8.16
C ALA A 320 -14.67 23.79 9.60
N ALA A 321 -15.61 24.53 10.23
CA ALA A 321 -16.08 24.22 11.59
C ALA A 321 -16.60 22.77 11.72
N ARG A 322 -17.58 22.38 10.87
CA ARG A 322 -18.10 21.01 10.78
C ARG A 322 -17.04 19.96 10.42
N ALA A 323 -15.91 20.36 9.82
CA ALA A 323 -14.79 19.46 9.56
C ALA A 323 -13.99 19.16 10.84
N ARG A 324 -13.73 20.18 11.66
CA ARG A 324 -13.06 20.04 12.96
C ARG A 324 -13.94 19.31 13.97
N GLU A 325 -15.24 19.64 14.02
CA GLU A 325 -16.25 18.95 14.84
C GLU A 325 -16.26 17.44 14.55
N TYR A 326 -16.39 17.05 13.27
CA TYR A 326 -16.37 15.64 12.86
C TYR A 326 -15.06 14.91 13.22
N LEU A 327 -13.90 15.58 13.13
CA LEU A 327 -12.62 14.96 13.48
C LEU A 327 -12.49 14.76 15.00
N LEU A 328 -12.99 15.71 15.79
CA LEU A 328 -13.06 15.60 17.25
C LEU A 328 -14.06 14.52 17.72
N GLU A 329 -15.19 14.35 17.02
CA GLU A 329 -16.14 13.24 17.25
C GLU A 329 -15.50 11.85 17.06
N ARG A 330 -14.50 11.74 16.18
CA ARG A 330 -13.66 10.53 16.02
C ARG A 330 -12.49 10.44 17.01
N GLY A 331 -12.44 11.31 18.02
CA GLY A 331 -11.39 11.31 19.04
C GLY A 331 -10.01 11.75 18.55
N LEU A 332 -9.89 12.32 17.35
CA LEU A 332 -8.60 12.70 16.77
C LEU A 332 -8.17 14.08 17.28
N GLU A 333 -7.02 14.13 17.94
CA GLU A 333 -6.49 15.36 18.55
C GLU A 333 -5.80 16.28 17.53
N GLU A 334 -5.85 17.60 17.78
CA GLU A 334 -5.29 18.62 16.89
C GLU A 334 -3.78 18.43 16.61
N ALA A 335 -3.00 17.97 17.58
CA ALA A 335 -1.57 17.72 17.41
C ALA A 335 -1.30 16.70 16.29
N TRP A 336 -2.00 15.56 16.33
CA TRP A 336 -1.87 14.49 15.34
C TRP A 336 -2.49 14.87 14.00
N LEU A 337 -3.62 15.59 13.99
CA LEU A 337 -4.19 16.15 12.76
C LEU A 337 -3.24 17.13 12.06
N ARG A 338 -2.40 17.86 12.82
CA ARG A 338 -1.33 18.71 12.28
C ARG A 338 -0.11 17.91 11.80
N GLU A 339 0.34 16.92 12.56
CA GLU A 339 1.46 16.02 12.19
C GLU A 339 1.17 15.27 10.89
N PHE A 340 -0.02 14.68 10.75
CA PHE A 340 -0.51 14.04 9.53
C PHE A 340 -0.95 15.02 8.42
N ARG A 341 -0.76 16.33 8.63
CA ARG A 341 -1.07 17.41 7.68
C ARG A 341 -2.50 17.33 7.14
N VAL A 342 -3.47 16.97 8.01
CA VAL A 342 -4.89 16.90 7.67
C VAL A 342 -5.41 18.31 7.38
N GLY A 343 -6.22 18.44 6.33
CA GLY A 343 -6.74 19.71 5.84
C GLY A 343 -8.22 19.65 5.43
N TYR A 344 -8.71 20.73 4.82
CA TYR A 344 -10.07 20.79 4.29
C TYR A 344 -10.10 21.50 2.93
N ALA A 345 -10.74 20.88 1.95
CA ALA A 345 -10.98 21.47 0.63
C ALA A 345 -12.26 22.31 0.66
N PRO A 346 -12.21 23.62 0.30
CA PRO A 346 -13.37 24.51 0.32
C PRO A 346 -14.56 24.00 -0.51
N SER A 347 -15.76 24.46 -0.21
CA SER A 347 -16.98 24.17 -0.97
C SER A 347 -17.00 24.79 -2.38
N ALA A 348 -16.25 25.87 -2.58
CA ALA A 348 -16.13 26.61 -3.83
C ALA A 348 -15.60 25.77 -5.00
N TRP A 349 -15.95 26.16 -6.24
CA TRP A 349 -15.65 25.37 -7.44
C TRP A 349 -14.26 25.59 -8.04
N ASP A 350 -13.58 26.69 -7.73
CA ASP A 350 -12.37 27.12 -8.45
C ASP A 350 -11.37 27.88 -7.55
N HIS A 351 -11.34 27.55 -6.26
CA HIS A 351 -10.50 28.23 -5.28
C HIS A 351 -9.02 27.85 -5.47
N VAL A 352 -8.70 26.56 -5.54
CA VAL A 352 -7.35 26.05 -5.80
C VAL A 352 -6.92 26.45 -7.22
N LEU A 353 -7.81 26.31 -8.21
CA LEU A 353 -7.59 26.78 -9.57
C LEU A 353 -7.18 28.26 -9.61
N LYS A 354 -7.96 29.16 -9.01
CA LYS A 354 -7.66 30.62 -9.02
C LYS A 354 -6.40 30.98 -8.24
N LEU A 355 -6.13 30.33 -7.11
CA LEU A 355 -4.91 30.61 -6.33
C LEU A 355 -3.66 30.15 -7.08
N SER A 356 -3.66 28.93 -7.61
CA SER A 356 -2.49 28.39 -8.33
C SER A 356 -2.25 29.09 -9.67
N LEU A 357 -3.29 29.49 -10.41
CA LEU A 357 -3.13 30.33 -11.60
C LEU A 357 -2.45 31.68 -11.26
N ARG A 358 -2.81 32.31 -10.12
CA ARG A 358 -2.14 33.55 -9.64
C ARG A 358 -0.71 33.31 -9.17
N ALA A 359 -0.41 32.12 -8.66
CA ALA A 359 0.96 31.69 -8.35
C ALA A 359 1.75 31.22 -9.59
N GLY A 360 1.24 31.45 -10.81
CA GLY A 360 1.93 31.20 -12.08
C GLY A 360 1.86 29.76 -12.60
N PHE A 361 1.11 28.87 -11.94
CA PHE A 361 0.88 27.51 -12.44
C PHE A 361 -0.10 27.52 -13.62
N LYS A 362 0.05 26.57 -14.54
CA LYS A 362 -0.81 26.40 -15.71
C LYS A 362 -1.97 25.47 -15.36
N ALA A 363 -3.16 25.72 -15.93
CA ALA A 363 -4.31 24.83 -15.75
C ALA A 363 -4.06 23.37 -16.18
N ARG A 364 -3.09 23.14 -17.08
CA ARG A 364 -2.63 21.79 -17.48
C ARG A 364 -1.88 21.07 -16.36
N GLU A 365 -1.01 21.76 -15.63
CA GLU A 365 -0.22 21.20 -14.52
C GLU A 365 -1.13 20.81 -13.35
N LEU A 366 -2.15 21.64 -13.08
CA LEU A 366 -3.18 21.32 -12.07
C LEU A 366 -4.02 20.10 -12.46
N TYR A 367 -4.23 19.86 -13.76
CA TYR A 367 -4.95 18.69 -14.25
C TYR A 367 -4.07 17.44 -14.18
N ASP A 368 -2.80 17.55 -14.59
CA ASP A 368 -1.83 16.45 -14.54
C ASP A 368 -1.51 16.03 -13.09
N ALA A 369 -1.51 16.97 -12.13
CA ALA A 369 -1.42 16.69 -10.68
C ALA A 369 -2.76 16.21 -10.07
N GLY A 370 -3.83 16.08 -10.84
CA GLY A 370 -5.15 15.64 -10.39
C GLY A 370 -5.89 16.60 -9.45
N LEU A 371 -5.46 17.87 -9.33
CA LEU A 371 -6.07 18.88 -8.47
C LEU A 371 -7.36 19.47 -9.06
N VAL A 372 -7.46 19.53 -10.39
CA VAL A 372 -8.64 20.04 -11.11
C VAL A 372 -9.12 19.03 -12.16
N GLN A 373 -10.39 19.12 -12.53
CA GLN A 373 -11.00 18.30 -13.58
C GLN A 373 -11.89 19.13 -14.50
N ARG A 374 -12.20 18.60 -15.69
CA ARG A 374 -13.07 19.26 -16.68
C ARG A 374 -14.52 18.79 -16.56
N SER A 375 -15.44 19.72 -16.76
CA SER A 375 -16.86 19.44 -16.93
C SER A 375 -17.11 18.73 -18.25
N LYS A 376 -17.78 17.57 -18.22
CA LYS A 376 -18.18 16.84 -19.44
C LYS A 376 -19.21 17.60 -20.29
N SER A 377 -20.02 18.47 -19.67
CA SER A 377 -21.10 19.20 -20.35
C SER A 377 -20.72 20.64 -20.74
N THR A 378 -19.82 21.29 -20.00
CA THR A 378 -19.47 22.71 -20.21
C THR A 378 -18.00 22.96 -20.54
N GLY A 379 -17.14 21.92 -20.55
CA GLY A 379 -15.69 22.02 -20.80
C GLY A 379 -14.87 22.77 -19.73
N GLN A 380 -15.55 23.51 -18.84
CA GLN A 380 -14.97 24.32 -17.77
C GLN A 380 -14.12 23.48 -16.81
N VAL A 381 -12.98 24.05 -16.39
CA VAL A 381 -12.06 23.47 -15.41
C VAL A 381 -12.51 23.89 -14.01
N TYR A 382 -12.54 22.96 -13.05
CA TYR A 382 -12.92 23.21 -11.67
C TYR A 382 -12.16 22.28 -10.69
N ASP A 383 -12.05 22.70 -9.43
CA ASP A 383 -11.34 21.97 -8.35
C ASP A 383 -11.94 20.56 -8.16
N ARG A 384 -11.10 19.51 -8.20
CA ARG A 384 -11.55 18.11 -8.04
C ARG A 384 -12.16 17.89 -6.65
N PHE A 385 -11.46 18.34 -5.62
CA PHE A 385 -11.83 18.17 -4.22
C PHE A 385 -12.59 19.39 -3.71
N ARG A 386 -13.83 19.20 -3.21
CA ARG A 386 -14.71 20.29 -2.74
C ARG A 386 -15.56 19.84 -1.55
N ALA A 387 -15.58 20.62 -0.47
CA ALA A 387 -16.22 20.31 0.82
C ALA A 387 -15.86 18.91 1.36
N ARG A 388 -14.57 18.66 1.54
CA ARG A 388 -14.02 17.37 2.01
C ARG A 388 -12.87 17.58 2.99
N VAL A 389 -12.75 16.71 3.99
CA VAL A 389 -11.51 16.57 4.78
C VAL A 389 -10.46 15.93 3.88
N MET A 390 -9.24 16.47 3.91
CA MET A 390 -8.14 16.14 3.02
C MET A 390 -7.01 15.46 3.79
N PHE A 391 -6.58 14.31 3.30
CA PHE A 391 -5.44 13.53 3.80
C PHE A 391 -4.37 13.54 2.70
N PRO A 392 -3.22 14.21 2.88
CA PRO A 392 -2.16 14.19 1.86
C PRO A 392 -1.56 12.78 1.77
N LEU A 393 -1.29 12.35 0.55
CA LEU A 393 -0.75 11.03 0.24
C LEU A 393 0.71 11.20 -0.18
N ALA A 394 1.61 10.99 0.78
CA ALA A 394 3.05 11.12 0.59
C ALA A 394 3.68 9.89 -0.09
N ASP A 395 4.83 10.07 -0.72
CA ASP A 395 5.75 8.97 -1.04
C ASP A 395 6.57 8.54 0.19
N ALA A 396 7.42 7.54 0.01
CA ALA A 396 8.39 7.08 1.01
C ALA A 396 9.32 8.19 1.56
N ARG A 397 9.38 9.35 0.89
CA ARG A 397 10.20 10.52 1.15
C ARG A 397 9.38 11.70 1.72
N GLY A 398 8.15 11.50 2.18
CA GLY A 398 7.29 12.56 2.75
C GLY A 398 6.74 13.58 1.72
N ARG A 399 7.00 13.38 0.41
CA ARG A 399 6.59 14.32 -0.64
C ARG A 399 5.17 14.02 -1.09
N VAL A 400 4.28 15.00 -1.05
CA VAL A 400 2.87 14.82 -1.44
C VAL A 400 2.75 14.47 -2.93
N LEU A 401 2.23 13.27 -3.22
CA LEU A 401 1.92 12.78 -4.56
C LEU A 401 0.44 12.95 -4.94
N GLY A 402 -0.43 13.10 -3.95
CA GLY A 402 -1.87 13.26 -4.16
C GLY A 402 -2.63 13.42 -2.84
N PHE A 403 -3.96 13.23 -2.89
CA PHE A 403 -4.83 13.37 -1.73
C PHE A 403 -5.90 12.27 -1.67
N GLY A 404 -6.19 11.78 -0.47
CA GLY A 404 -7.43 11.12 -0.11
C GLY A 404 -8.41 12.15 0.47
N ALA A 405 -9.69 12.07 0.13
CA ALA A 405 -10.64 13.13 0.46
C ALA A 405 -12.00 12.58 0.95
N ARG A 406 -12.32 12.79 2.23
CA ARG A 406 -13.55 12.29 2.87
C ARG A 406 -14.68 13.31 2.81
N ALA A 407 -15.86 12.91 2.34
CA ALA A 407 -17.08 13.72 2.44
C ALA A 407 -17.57 13.81 3.89
N LEU A 408 -18.07 14.99 4.30
CA LEU A 408 -18.71 15.21 5.60
C LEU A 408 -20.22 14.94 5.61
N SER A 409 -20.80 14.66 4.44
CA SER A 409 -22.25 14.62 4.23
C SER A 409 -22.61 13.54 3.19
N PRO A 410 -23.66 12.72 3.43
CA PRO A 410 -23.93 11.52 2.63
C PRO A 410 -24.47 11.82 1.22
N ASP A 411 -24.99 13.02 0.99
CA ASP A 411 -25.43 13.54 -0.32
C ASP A 411 -24.28 13.75 -1.33
N ARG A 412 -23.02 13.64 -0.90
CA ARG A 412 -21.82 13.89 -1.72
C ARG A 412 -21.01 12.61 -1.96
N PRO A 413 -21.53 11.63 -2.72
CA PRO A 413 -20.76 10.43 -3.09
C PRO A 413 -19.53 10.78 -3.94
N PRO A 414 -18.49 9.91 -3.95
CA PRO A 414 -18.28 8.78 -3.04
C PRO A 414 -17.86 9.23 -1.62
N LYS A 415 -18.04 8.38 -0.60
CA LYS A 415 -17.66 8.66 0.81
C LYS A 415 -16.18 9.10 0.92
N TYR A 416 -15.29 8.35 0.27
CA TYR A 416 -13.88 8.71 0.05
C TYR A 416 -13.60 8.89 -1.44
N LEU A 417 -12.78 9.88 -1.79
CA LEU A 417 -12.37 10.20 -3.15
C LEU A 417 -10.85 10.44 -3.17
N ASN A 418 -10.11 9.73 -4.01
CA ASN A 418 -8.66 9.93 -4.12
C ASN A 418 -8.30 10.75 -5.38
N THR A 419 -7.06 11.24 -5.44
CA THR A 419 -6.39 11.58 -6.70
C THR A 419 -6.52 10.42 -7.69
N GLY A 420 -6.72 10.72 -8.98
CA GLY A 420 -6.73 9.71 -10.04
C GLY A 420 -5.30 9.35 -10.47
N GLU A 421 -5.11 8.15 -11.02
CA GLU A 421 -3.82 7.68 -11.55
C GLU A 421 -3.18 8.73 -12.49
N ASN A 422 -1.91 9.06 -12.26
CA ASN A 422 -1.12 10.01 -13.05
C ASN A 422 0.39 9.80 -12.83
N ASP A 423 1.23 10.59 -13.50
CA ASP A 423 2.71 10.54 -13.47
C ASP A 423 3.36 10.61 -12.07
N LEU A 424 2.62 11.07 -11.04
CA LEU A 424 3.05 11.11 -9.65
C LEU A 424 2.30 10.11 -8.76
N PHE A 425 1.00 9.93 -8.98
CA PHE A 425 0.12 9.17 -8.09
C PHE A 425 -0.24 7.80 -8.67
N HIS A 426 0.21 6.75 -7.97
CA HIS A 426 -0.20 5.37 -8.23
C HIS A 426 -0.81 4.74 -6.97
N LYS A 427 -2.14 4.62 -6.92
CA LYS A 427 -2.86 4.04 -5.76
C LYS A 427 -2.37 2.64 -5.47
N GLY A 428 -2.13 1.85 -6.51
CA GLY A 428 -1.66 0.46 -6.42
C GLY A 428 -0.25 0.30 -5.86
N ARG A 429 0.52 1.36 -5.61
CA ARG A 429 1.86 1.31 -4.99
C ARG A 429 1.94 2.09 -3.67
N LEU A 430 1.15 3.16 -3.51
CA LEU A 430 1.22 4.03 -2.36
C LEU A 430 0.63 3.37 -1.10
N VAL A 431 1.31 3.52 0.02
CA VAL A 431 0.90 3.08 1.36
C VAL A 431 0.85 4.31 2.25
N TYR A 432 -0.31 4.61 2.84
CA TYR A 432 -0.50 5.83 3.63
C TYR A 432 0.32 5.81 4.91
N ALA A 433 0.94 6.95 5.24
CA ALA A 433 1.84 7.16 6.38
C ALA A 433 3.12 6.28 6.40
N ALA A 434 3.51 5.67 5.28
CA ALA A 434 4.75 4.89 5.18
C ALA A 434 6.04 5.71 5.34
N ASP A 435 5.95 7.03 5.21
CA ASP A 435 6.94 8.02 5.58
C ASP A 435 7.02 8.18 7.11
N LEU A 436 5.90 8.52 7.77
CA LEU A 436 5.82 8.73 9.22
C LEU A 436 6.14 7.46 10.01
N ALA A 437 5.64 6.32 9.54
CA ALA A 437 5.79 5.03 10.23
C ALA A 437 7.16 4.37 10.06
N ARG A 438 8.02 4.84 9.12
CA ARG A 438 9.28 4.17 8.74
C ARG A 438 10.17 3.83 9.93
N ALA A 439 10.49 4.82 10.76
CA ALA A 439 11.40 4.65 11.88
C ALA A 439 10.82 3.74 12.98
N ALA A 440 9.50 3.84 13.21
CA ALA A 440 8.80 3.02 14.19
C ALA A 440 8.67 1.55 13.74
N ALA A 441 8.34 1.32 12.47
CA ALA A 441 8.23 -0.02 11.88
C ALA A 441 9.58 -0.74 11.85
N ALA A 442 10.65 -0.04 11.46
CA ALA A 442 12.01 -0.58 11.50
C ALA A 442 12.44 -0.93 12.93
N LYS A 443 12.19 -0.04 13.92
CA LYS A 443 12.50 -0.29 15.33
C LYS A 443 11.68 -1.44 15.94
N ALA A 444 10.43 -1.61 15.51
CA ALA A 444 9.55 -2.68 15.99
C ALA A 444 9.76 -4.02 15.28
N GLY A 445 10.48 -4.05 14.14
CA GLY A 445 10.54 -5.21 13.25
C GLY A 445 9.20 -5.56 12.58
N ALA A 446 8.17 -4.72 12.75
CA ALA A 446 6.80 -5.00 12.35
C ALA A 446 6.02 -3.73 11.99
N VAL A 447 5.09 -3.84 11.03
CA VAL A 447 4.18 -2.76 10.59
C VAL A 447 2.72 -3.18 10.76
N VAL A 448 1.84 -2.27 11.19
CA VAL A 448 0.39 -2.53 11.35
C VAL A 448 -0.37 -1.95 10.16
N LEU A 449 -0.95 -2.81 9.31
CA LEU A 449 -1.67 -2.40 8.12
C LEU A 449 -3.18 -2.29 8.39
N CYS A 450 -3.73 -1.10 8.16
CA CYS A 450 -5.15 -0.75 8.29
C CYS A 450 -5.75 -0.37 6.93
N GLU A 451 -7.03 0.02 6.91
CA GLU A 451 -7.72 0.44 5.68
C GLU A 451 -7.84 1.96 5.53
N GLY A 452 -8.25 2.63 6.60
CA GLY A 452 -8.63 4.03 6.62
C GLY A 452 -7.53 4.97 7.11
N TYR A 453 -7.62 6.22 6.64
CA TYR A 453 -6.74 7.30 7.07
C TYR A 453 -6.90 7.62 8.57
N THR A 454 -8.14 7.54 9.08
CA THR A 454 -8.49 7.79 10.49
C THR A 454 -7.84 6.81 11.45
N ASP A 455 -7.72 5.56 11.01
CA ASP A 455 -7.37 4.40 11.84
C ASP A 455 -5.86 4.45 12.13
N VAL A 456 -5.08 4.80 11.12
CA VAL A 456 -3.66 5.11 11.26
C VAL A 456 -3.42 6.29 12.21
N ILE A 457 -4.18 7.39 12.08
CA ILE A 457 -4.01 8.56 12.97
C ILE A 457 -4.33 8.18 14.42
N ALA A 458 -5.44 7.45 14.65
CA ALA A 458 -5.81 6.96 15.98
C ALA A 458 -4.77 6.00 16.58
N LEU A 459 -4.18 5.11 15.77
CA LEU A 459 -3.14 4.19 16.21
C LEU A 459 -1.84 4.91 16.56
N HIS A 460 -1.43 5.92 15.77
CA HIS A 460 -0.27 6.76 16.11
C HIS A 460 -0.51 7.55 17.40
N GLN A 461 -1.71 8.12 17.58
CA GLN A 461 -2.16 8.77 18.83
C GLN A 461 -2.14 7.81 20.03
N ALA A 462 -2.47 6.53 19.82
CA ALA A 462 -2.34 5.44 20.80
C ALA A 462 -0.89 4.92 21.02
N GLY A 463 0.10 5.51 20.34
CA GLY A 463 1.51 5.16 20.42
C GLY A 463 1.96 4.02 19.48
N LEU A 464 1.04 3.39 18.73
CA LEU A 464 1.35 2.42 17.67
C LEU A 464 1.79 3.16 16.39
N ARG A 465 2.90 3.90 16.48
CA ARG A 465 3.48 4.72 15.41
C ARG A 465 3.98 3.92 14.19
N ASN A 466 3.93 2.59 14.24
CA ASN A 466 4.23 1.69 13.13
C ASN A 466 2.97 1.34 12.29
N ALA A 467 1.86 2.06 12.44
CA ALA A 467 0.64 1.85 11.64
C ALA A 467 0.68 2.59 10.28
N VAL A 468 0.08 1.97 9.26
CA VAL A 468 -0.03 2.44 7.86
C VAL A 468 -1.34 1.96 7.22
N ALA A 469 -1.74 2.45 6.04
CA ALA A 469 -2.98 1.99 5.38
C ALA A 469 -2.93 1.75 3.86
N SER A 470 -3.74 0.79 3.38
CA SER A 470 -3.90 0.40 1.96
C SER A 470 -4.85 1.32 1.15
N MET A 471 -5.61 2.17 1.83
CA MET A 471 -6.56 3.14 1.27
C MET A 471 -7.81 2.55 0.60
N GLY A 472 -8.45 1.54 1.22
CA GLY A 472 -9.74 1.02 0.76
C GLY A 472 -9.70 0.39 -0.64
N THR A 473 -8.78 -0.55 -0.82
CA THR A 473 -8.73 -1.54 -1.91
C THR A 473 -8.01 -2.77 -1.38
N ALA A 474 -8.35 -3.95 -1.91
CA ALA A 474 -7.62 -5.17 -1.58
C ALA A 474 -6.11 -5.02 -1.92
N LEU A 475 -5.26 -5.55 -1.03
CA LEU A 475 -3.82 -5.28 -1.02
C LEU A 475 -3.13 -5.74 -2.32
N THR A 476 -2.29 -4.87 -2.90
CA THR A 476 -1.58 -5.15 -4.15
C THR A 476 -0.19 -5.77 -3.95
N VAL A 477 0.33 -6.39 -5.00
CA VAL A 477 1.70 -6.95 -5.07
C VAL A 477 2.76 -5.87 -4.83
N GLU A 478 2.53 -4.66 -5.32
CA GLU A 478 3.42 -3.52 -5.18
C GLU A 478 3.34 -2.91 -3.77
N GLN A 479 2.16 -2.84 -3.16
CA GLN A 479 2.00 -2.41 -1.76
C GLN A 479 2.67 -3.39 -0.80
N VAL A 480 2.52 -4.71 -0.99
CA VAL A 480 3.32 -5.73 -0.28
C VAL A 480 4.83 -5.47 -0.45
N GLY A 481 5.24 -5.11 -1.66
CA GLY A 481 6.63 -4.78 -1.99
C GLY A 481 7.16 -3.48 -1.38
N GLU A 482 6.31 -2.52 -1.00
CA GLU A 482 6.70 -1.33 -0.25
C GLU A 482 6.61 -1.56 1.27
N LEU A 483 5.62 -2.33 1.76
CA LEU A 483 5.51 -2.75 3.17
C LEU A 483 6.74 -3.53 3.63
N GLY A 484 7.24 -4.46 2.81
CA GLY A 484 8.48 -5.21 3.07
C GLY A 484 9.77 -4.37 3.11
N LYS A 485 9.70 -3.05 2.82
CA LYS A 485 10.81 -2.10 3.05
C LYS A 485 10.69 -1.34 4.37
N LEU A 486 9.58 -1.51 5.09
CA LEU A 486 9.34 -0.92 6.41
C LEU A 486 9.66 -1.92 7.52
N ALA A 487 9.26 -3.18 7.33
CA ALA A 487 9.44 -4.26 8.30
C ALA A 487 9.36 -5.64 7.64
N PRO A 488 9.99 -6.69 8.22
CA PRO A 488 9.82 -8.08 7.81
C PRO A 488 8.48 -8.72 8.24
N VAL A 489 7.70 -8.09 9.13
CA VAL A 489 6.38 -8.58 9.57
C VAL A 489 5.29 -7.55 9.30
N VAL A 490 4.16 -7.98 8.76
CA VAL A 490 2.95 -7.16 8.54
C VAL A 490 1.79 -7.73 9.35
N HIS A 491 1.30 -6.97 10.32
CA HIS A 491 0.07 -7.28 11.05
C HIS A 491 -1.12 -6.59 10.38
N MET A 492 -1.95 -7.37 9.70
CA MET A 492 -3.10 -6.87 8.95
C MET A 492 -4.32 -6.75 9.87
N ALA A 493 -4.63 -5.51 10.25
CA ALA A 493 -5.82 -5.11 11.00
C ALA A 493 -6.84 -4.52 10.02
N LEU A 494 -7.48 -5.41 9.26
CA LEU A 494 -8.42 -5.11 8.18
C LEU A 494 -9.80 -5.67 8.52
N ASP A 495 -10.86 -5.10 7.94
CA ASP A 495 -12.19 -5.68 8.02
C ASP A 495 -12.22 -7.04 7.30
N ALA A 496 -12.99 -7.99 7.83
CA ALA A 496 -13.06 -9.35 7.32
C ALA A 496 -13.52 -9.45 5.85
N ASP A 497 -14.17 -8.41 5.31
CA ASP A 497 -14.75 -8.38 3.97
C ASP A 497 -13.89 -7.62 2.94
N ALA A 498 -13.06 -6.66 3.37
CA ALA A 498 -12.30 -5.80 2.46
C ALA A 498 -11.06 -6.50 1.85
N ALA A 499 -10.52 -7.48 2.58
CA ALA A 499 -9.38 -8.31 2.19
C ALA A 499 -9.76 -9.33 1.09
N GLY A 500 -10.14 -8.84 -0.09
CA GLY A 500 -10.65 -9.63 -1.21
C GLY A 500 -9.74 -10.83 -1.55
N HIS A 501 -10.27 -12.04 -1.34
CA HIS A 501 -9.52 -13.31 -1.27
C HIS A 501 -8.40 -13.42 -2.32
N ASN A 502 -8.74 -13.33 -3.61
CA ASN A 502 -7.81 -13.53 -4.73
C ASN A 502 -6.68 -12.49 -4.82
N ALA A 503 -6.84 -11.30 -4.25
CA ALA A 503 -5.75 -10.33 -4.14
C ALA A 503 -4.81 -10.70 -2.99
N MET A 504 -5.36 -11.14 -1.86
CA MET A 504 -4.59 -11.56 -0.69
C MET A 504 -3.80 -12.85 -0.91
N LEU A 505 -4.25 -13.75 -1.80
CA LEU A 505 -3.44 -14.91 -2.23
C LEU A 505 -2.16 -14.45 -2.95
N ARG A 506 -2.28 -13.61 -3.97
CA ARG A 506 -1.13 -13.05 -4.72
C ARG A 506 -0.20 -12.23 -3.82
N ALA A 507 -0.76 -11.52 -2.83
CA ALA A 507 0.00 -10.83 -1.81
C ALA A 507 0.85 -11.80 -0.97
N ALA A 508 0.29 -12.94 -0.54
CA ALA A 508 0.99 -13.95 0.25
C ALA A 508 2.06 -14.70 -0.56
N GLU A 509 1.79 -15.05 -1.82
CA GLU A 509 2.77 -15.63 -2.76
C GLU A 509 4.01 -14.72 -2.90
N VAL A 510 3.78 -13.41 -3.09
CA VAL A 510 4.84 -12.41 -3.21
C VAL A 510 5.56 -12.16 -1.89
N ALA A 511 4.87 -12.25 -0.75
CA ALA A 511 5.48 -12.09 0.56
C ALA A 511 6.42 -13.28 0.90
N ALA A 512 6.00 -14.51 0.61
CA ALA A 512 6.83 -15.71 0.77
C ALA A 512 8.14 -15.62 -0.04
N GLY A 513 8.06 -15.17 -1.29
CA GLY A 513 9.24 -14.92 -2.13
C GLY A 513 10.16 -13.78 -1.67
N ARG A 514 9.81 -13.04 -0.60
CA ARG A 514 10.54 -11.86 -0.09
C ARG A 514 10.96 -11.97 1.38
N LYS A 515 10.78 -13.12 2.03
CA LYS A 515 10.93 -13.30 3.50
C LYS A 515 10.06 -12.35 4.33
N LEU A 516 8.89 -11.97 3.79
CA LEU A 516 7.94 -11.08 4.46
C LEU A 516 6.83 -11.93 5.09
N GLU A 517 6.63 -11.80 6.40
CA GLU A 517 5.57 -12.51 7.12
C GLU A 517 4.28 -11.70 7.12
N LEU A 518 3.18 -12.29 6.66
CA LEU A 518 1.84 -11.71 6.76
C LEU A 518 1.07 -12.39 7.90
N ARG A 519 0.60 -11.58 8.86
CA ARG A 519 -0.24 -12.00 9.99
C ARG A 519 -1.57 -11.25 9.96
N VAL A 520 -2.63 -11.84 10.49
CA VAL A 520 -3.97 -11.23 10.60
C VAL A 520 -4.26 -10.92 12.07
N VAL A 521 -4.66 -9.69 12.35
CA VAL A 521 -5.10 -9.25 13.68
C VAL A 521 -6.59 -9.59 13.82
N PRO A 522 -7.00 -10.43 14.79
CA PRO A 522 -8.41 -10.81 14.96
C PRO A 522 -9.20 -9.67 15.62
N LEU A 523 -9.62 -8.69 14.82
CA LEU A 523 -10.49 -7.60 15.27
C LEU A 523 -11.89 -8.13 15.68
N PRO A 524 -12.54 -7.60 16.72
CA PRO A 524 -13.91 -7.96 17.06
C PRO A 524 -14.89 -7.54 15.95
N ALA A 525 -15.93 -8.35 15.72
CA ALA A 525 -16.86 -8.14 14.61
C ALA A 525 -17.50 -6.74 14.63
N GLY A 526 -17.29 -5.98 13.55
CA GLY A 526 -17.87 -4.64 13.35
C GLY A 526 -17.13 -3.50 14.04
N LEU A 527 -15.83 -3.65 14.37
CA LEU A 527 -14.98 -2.56 14.87
C LEU A 527 -13.76 -2.35 13.97
N ASP A 528 -13.56 -1.10 13.54
CA ASP A 528 -12.30 -0.67 12.94
C ASP A 528 -11.22 -0.44 14.04
N PRO A 529 -9.92 -0.32 13.69
CA PRO A 529 -8.86 -0.12 14.68
C PRO A 529 -8.95 1.19 15.48
N ALA A 530 -9.60 2.24 14.95
CA ALA A 530 -9.86 3.47 15.72
C ALA A 530 -11.01 3.26 16.71
N ASP A 531 -12.09 2.58 16.31
CA ASP A 531 -13.22 2.26 17.18
C ASP A 531 -12.78 1.39 18.37
N LEU A 532 -11.91 0.41 18.14
CA LEU A 532 -11.32 -0.39 19.21
C LEU A 532 -10.45 0.46 20.16
N VAL A 533 -9.55 1.29 19.61
CA VAL A 533 -8.69 2.18 20.41
C VAL A 533 -9.52 3.19 21.21
N GLN A 534 -10.59 3.76 20.63
CA GLN A 534 -11.47 4.73 21.28
C GLN A 534 -12.30 4.10 22.41
N ARG A 535 -12.62 2.80 22.32
CA ARG A 535 -13.51 2.09 23.25
C ARG A 535 -12.79 1.28 24.33
N GLU A 536 -11.65 0.67 24.00
CA GLU A 536 -10.92 -0.28 24.85
C GLU A 536 -9.45 0.10 25.06
N GLY A 537 -8.97 1.14 24.37
CA GLY A 537 -7.65 1.71 24.59
C GLY A 537 -6.52 1.05 23.79
N ALA A 538 -5.35 1.65 23.89
CA ALA A 538 -4.16 1.29 23.12
C ALA A 538 -3.63 -0.13 23.44
N ASP A 539 -3.76 -0.58 24.68
CA ASP A 539 -3.25 -1.88 25.12
C ASP A 539 -4.13 -3.06 24.67
N ALA A 540 -5.44 -2.84 24.49
CA ALA A 540 -6.33 -3.83 23.87
C ALA A 540 -5.88 -4.12 22.43
N MET A 541 -5.58 -3.06 21.66
CA MET A 541 -5.06 -3.20 20.29
C MET A 541 -3.67 -3.88 20.26
N ARG A 542 -2.74 -3.48 21.13
CA ARG A 542 -1.42 -4.16 21.26
C ARG A 542 -1.59 -5.65 21.53
N ALA A 543 -2.45 -6.00 22.48
CA ALA A 543 -2.72 -7.40 22.83
C ALA A 543 -3.47 -8.19 21.74
N LEU A 544 -4.11 -7.55 20.75
CA LEU A 544 -4.61 -8.23 19.54
C LEU A 544 -3.53 -8.39 18.47
N VAL A 545 -2.62 -7.41 18.33
CA VAL A 545 -1.45 -7.50 17.43
C VAL A 545 -0.52 -8.63 17.86
N GLU A 546 -0.24 -8.76 19.16
CA GLU A 546 0.50 -9.88 19.75
C GLU A 546 -0.17 -11.24 19.49
N ARG A 547 -1.52 -11.29 19.58
CA ARG A 547 -2.34 -12.48 19.29
C ARG A 547 -2.73 -12.62 17.80
N SER A 548 -2.04 -11.91 16.91
CA SER A 548 -2.25 -12.08 15.46
C SER A 548 -1.83 -13.47 15.00
N VAL A 549 -2.60 -14.06 14.07
CA VAL A 549 -2.34 -15.39 13.51
C VAL A 549 -1.64 -15.31 12.14
N PRO A 550 -0.81 -16.28 11.73
CA PRO A 550 -0.27 -16.31 10.36
C PRO A 550 -1.40 -16.28 9.32
N PHE A 551 -1.26 -15.50 8.24
CA PHE A 551 -2.31 -15.35 7.21
C PHE A 551 -2.74 -16.70 6.60
N VAL A 552 -1.79 -17.63 6.45
CA VAL A 552 -2.05 -19.01 6.01
C VAL A 552 -3.05 -19.71 6.94
N ARG A 553 -2.85 -19.61 8.27
CA ARG A 553 -3.74 -20.19 9.28
C ARG A 553 -5.13 -19.58 9.20
N PHE A 554 -5.21 -18.25 9.14
CA PHE A 554 -6.48 -17.54 8.99
C PHE A 554 -7.24 -17.97 7.73
N ARG A 555 -6.56 -18.23 6.60
CA ARG A 555 -7.20 -18.76 5.39
C ARG A 555 -7.75 -20.17 5.61
N VAL A 556 -7.01 -21.05 6.28
CA VAL A 556 -7.47 -22.42 6.60
C VAL A 556 -8.70 -22.38 7.51
N GLU A 557 -8.63 -21.62 8.61
CA GLU A 557 -9.74 -21.45 9.55
C GLU A 557 -10.98 -20.82 8.89
N ARG A 558 -10.80 -19.86 7.97
CA ARG A 558 -11.91 -19.23 7.23
C ARG A 558 -12.58 -20.19 6.24
N ALA A 559 -11.82 -21.00 5.50
CA ALA A 559 -12.38 -21.98 4.57
C ALA A 559 -13.17 -23.07 5.33
N LEU A 560 -12.62 -23.58 6.44
CA LEU A 560 -13.29 -24.52 7.33
C LEU A 560 -14.56 -23.96 8.00
N ALA A 561 -14.66 -22.62 8.17
CA ALA A 561 -15.81 -21.96 8.79
C ALA A 561 -16.90 -21.52 7.79
N LEU A 562 -16.57 -21.34 6.51
CA LEU A 562 -17.52 -20.96 5.45
C LEU A 562 -17.98 -22.14 4.60
N GLY A 563 -17.18 -23.21 4.53
CA GLY A 563 -17.51 -24.42 3.80
C GLY A 563 -18.54 -25.31 4.51
N ASP A 564 -19.24 -26.11 3.72
CA ASP A 564 -20.06 -27.21 4.24
C ASP A 564 -19.13 -28.34 4.71
N THR A 565 -19.01 -28.55 6.01
CA THR A 565 -18.25 -29.68 6.59
C THR A 565 -19.14 -30.88 6.96
N SER A 566 -20.43 -30.85 6.59
CA SER A 566 -21.43 -31.85 6.99
C SER A 566 -21.68 -32.94 5.95
N SER A 567 -21.55 -32.62 4.65
CA SER A 567 -21.58 -33.59 3.55
C SER A 567 -20.17 -33.98 3.10
N SER A 568 -19.99 -35.18 2.54
CA SER A 568 -18.70 -35.63 1.99
C SER A 568 -18.26 -34.74 0.83
N GLU A 569 -19.19 -34.42 -0.07
CA GLU A 569 -19.00 -33.51 -1.20
C GLU A 569 -18.68 -32.09 -0.72
N GLY A 570 -19.15 -31.70 0.47
CA GLY A 570 -18.78 -30.47 1.16
C GLY A 570 -17.34 -30.49 1.65
N LYS A 571 -16.94 -31.54 2.38
CA LYS A 571 -15.56 -31.77 2.82
C LYS A 571 -14.59 -31.75 1.63
N ASP A 572 -14.95 -32.39 0.52
CA ASP A 572 -14.15 -32.39 -0.72
C ASP A 572 -14.02 -30.99 -1.35
N ARG A 573 -15.10 -30.20 -1.42
CA ARG A 573 -15.05 -28.80 -1.89
C ARG A 573 -14.11 -27.95 -1.03
N VAL A 574 -14.13 -28.14 0.30
CA VAL A 574 -13.23 -27.43 1.22
C VAL A 574 -11.78 -27.87 1.02
N LEU A 575 -11.52 -29.17 0.87
CA LEU A 575 -10.18 -29.68 0.58
C LEU A 575 -9.64 -29.14 -0.74
N GLU A 576 -10.46 -29.02 -1.80
CA GLU A 576 -10.06 -28.46 -3.09
C GLU A 576 -9.73 -26.95 -3.00
N GLU A 577 -10.46 -26.16 -2.21
CA GLU A 577 -10.09 -24.76 -1.93
C GLU A 577 -8.76 -24.66 -1.16
N LEU A 578 -8.50 -25.63 -0.27
CA LEU A 578 -7.31 -25.68 0.57
C LEU A 578 -6.06 -26.21 -0.14
N ARG A 579 -6.18 -27.10 -1.15
CA ARG A 579 -5.03 -27.62 -1.92
C ARG A 579 -4.05 -26.52 -2.39
N PRO A 580 -4.47 -25.40 -3.00
CA PRO A 580 -3.55 -24.31 -3.36
C PRO A 580 -2.97 -23.54 -2.16
N VAL A 581 -3.54 -23.64 -0.94
CA VAL A 581 -2.86 -23.20 0.29
C VAL A 581 -1.65 -24.10 0.55
N PHE A 582 -1.91 -25.41 0.66
CA PHE A 582 -0.92 -26.39 1.12
C PHE A 582 0.15 -26.71 0.07
N ALA A 583 -0.12 -26.46 -1.22
CA ALA A 583 0.88 -26.51 -2.30
C ALA A 583 1.95 -25.41 -2.16
N GLY A 584 1.61 -24.26 -1.58
CA GLY A 584 2.56 -23.19 -1.26
C GLY A 584 3.36 -23.44 0.04
N LEU A 585 3.01 -24.46 0.82
CA LEU A 585 3.64 -24.77 2.10
C LEU A 585 4.68 -25.89 1.96
N GLY A 586 5.96 -25.52 2.11
CA GLY A 586 7.04 -26.49 2.30
C GLY A 586 6.87 -27.32 3.59
N PRO A 587 7.54 -28.48 3.70
CA PRO A 587 7.55 -29.29 4.93
C PRO A 587 7.96 -28.46 6.14
N SER A 588 7.07 -28.35 7.12
CA SER A 588 7.21 -27.48 8.30
C SER A 588 6.23 -27.89 9.40
N LEU A 589 6.54 -27.55 10.65
CA LEU A 589 5.64 -27.77 11.78
C LEU A 589 4.29 -27.06 11.60
N LEU A 590 4.29 -25.84 11.05
CA LEU A 590 3.06 -25.11 10.69
C LEU A 590 2.23 -25.88 9.65
N ARG A 591 2.85 -26.49 8.63
CA ARG A 591 2.11 -27.34 7.68
C ARG A 591 1.50 -28.56 8.38
N GLN A 592 2.19 -29.17 9.34
CA GLN A 592 1.68 -30.32 10.09
C GLN A 592 0.51 -29.92 11.02
N GLU A 593 0.65 -28.82 11.76
CA GLU A 593 -0.42 -28.25 12.61
C GLU A 593 -1.68 -27.95 11.79
N LEU A 594 -1.51 -27.31 10.62
CA LEU A 594 -2.63 -26.97 9.73
C LEU A 594 -3.27 -28.21 9.06
N VAL A 595 -2.53 -29.29 8.82
CA VAL A 595 -3.13 -30.56 8.38
C VAL A 595 -3.96 -31.19 9.50
N GLY A 596 -3.45 -31.22 10.73
CA GLY A 596 -4.19 -31.73 11.90
C GLY A 596 -5.48 -30.94 12.16
N LEU A 597 -5.42 -29.61 12.06
CA LEU A 597 -6.59 -28.73 12.16
C LEU A 597 -7.65 -29.04 11.08
N VAL A 598 -7.25 -29.35 9.85
CA VAL A 598 -8.19 -29.74 8.78
C VAL A 598 -8.75 -31.14 9.02
N ALA A 599 -7.91 -32.09 9.47
CA ALA A 599 -8.29 -33.46 9.79
C ALA A 599 -9.34 -33.52 10.91
N GLU A 600 -9.07 -32.85 12.04
CA GLU A 600 -9.99 -32.67 13.16
C GLU A 600 -11.29 -32.02 12.70
N ARG A 601 -11.19 -30.89 11.98
CA ARG A 601 -12.36 -30.05 11.70
C ARG A 601 -13.27 -30.56 10.58
N LEU A 602 -12.74 -31.41 9.70
CA LEU A 602 -13.50 -32.16 8.70
C LEU A 602 -13.83 -33.60 9.14
N ASP A 603 -13.45 -34.04 10.34
CA ASP A 603 -13.66 -35.42 10.83
C ASP A 603 -13.16 -36.46 9.81
N VAL A 604 -11.85 -36.44 9.53
CA VAL A 604 -11.12 -37.38 8.66
C VAL A 604 -9.73 -37.68 9.23
N PRO A 605 -9.11 -38.84 8.94
CA PRO A 605 -7.76 -39.13 9.44
C PRO A 605 -6.68 -38.17 8.91
N ASP A 606 -5.73 -37.78 9.75
CA ASP A 606 -4.55 -36.98 9.39
C ASP A 606 -3.82 -37.47 8.14
N SER A 607 -3.71 -38.80 7.97
CA SER A 607 -3.07 -39.42 6.80
C SER A 607 -3.85 -39.18 5.50
N LEU A 608 -5.19 -39.16 5.57
CA LEU A 608 -6.06 -38.86 4.44
C LEU A 608 -6.02 -37.36 4.11
N ALA A 609 -6.14 -36.49 5.12
CA ALA A 609 -5.99 -35.04 4.95
C ALA A 609 -4.62 -34.66 4.38
N ALA A 610 -3.53 -35.24 4.93
CA ALA A 610 -2.16 -35.05 4.43
C ALA A 610 -1.99 -35.52 2.98
N SER A 611 -2.69 -36.60 2.59
CA SER A 611 -2.68 -37.12 1.23
C SER A 611 -3.42 -36.20 0.27
N LEU A 612 -4.68 -35.83 0.55
CA LEU A 612 -5.51 -35.00 -0.34
C LEU A 612 -4.93 -33.58 -0.48
N LEU A 613 -4.44 -32.98 0.61
CA LEU A 613 -3.72 -31.70 0.61
C LEU A 613 -2.26 -31.82 0.11
N GLY A 614 -1.75 -33.05 -0.04
CA GLY A 614 -0.41 -33.38 -0.57
C GLY A 614 -0.40 -33.81 -2.03
N ALA A 615 -1.57 -34.12 -2.60
CA ALA A 615 -1.79 -34.64 -3.97
C ALA A 615 -1.60 -33.59 -5.08
N GLY A 616 -0.63 -32.70 -4.89
CA GLY A 616 -0.01 -31.87 -5.94
C GLY A 616 1.51 -32.08 -6.07
N GLY A 617 2.13 -32.89 -5.19
CA GLY A 617 3.60 -33.02 -5.12
C GLY A 617 4.19 -34.42 -5.24
N ARG A 618 3.43 -35.51 -4.99
CA ARG A 618 3.93 -36.90 -5.06
C ARG A 618 2.86 -37.90 -5.49
N ALA A 619 2.71 -38.11 -6.79
CA ALA A 619 2.15 -39.35 -7.36
C ALA A 619 3.30 -40.09 -8.05
N GLY A 620 3.71 -41.25 -7.54
CA GLY A 620 4.89 -41.96 -8.06
C GLY A 620 5.68 -42.80 -7.04
N ARG A 621 5.01 -43.54 -6.16
CA ARG A 621 5.60 -44.67 -5.40
C ARG A 621 4.50 -45.57 -4.80
N GLY A 622 3.77 -46.26 -5.68
CA GLY A 622 3.06 -47.49 -5.36
C GLY A 622 3.87 -48.67 -5.91
N GLY A 623 4.10 -49.71 -5.11
CA GLY A 623 4.96 -50.83 -5.49
C GLY A 623 5.47 -51.57 -4.25
N ALA A 624 4.68 -52.52 -3.77
CA ALA A 624 5.08 -53.44 -2.71
C ALA A 624 5.73 -54.69 -3.33
N GLY A 625 6.85 -55.13 -2.77
CA GLY A 625 7.56 -56.32 -3.23
C GLY A 625 9.04 -56.32 -2.84
N GLY A 626 9.47 -57.38 -2.17
CA GLY A 626 10.85 -57.75 -1.90
C GLY A 626 10.91 -59.26 -1.64
N PRO A 627 12.04 -59.86 -1.21
CA PRO A 627 13.32 -59.23 -0.85
C PRO A 627 14.50 -59.86 -1.65
N VAL A 628 15.66 -60.05 -1.01
CA VAL A 628 16.90 -60.76 -1.42
C VAL A 628 18.00 -59.89 -2.06
N GLY A 629 19.26 -60.16 -1.67
CA GLY A 629 20.49 -59.60 -2.26
C GLY A 629 21.33 -58.81 -1.25
N ALA A 630 22.49 -59.34 -0.85
CA ALA A 630 23.42 -58.68 0.07
C ALA A 630 24.83 -58.55 -0.53
N GLY A 631 25.56 -57.50 -0.15
CA GLY A 631 26.99 -57.34 -0.44
C GLY A 631 27.35 -55.99 -1.06
N GLY A 632 28.46 -55.40 -0.60
CA GLY A 632 29.03 -54.15 -1.15
C GLY A 632 29.27 -53.07 -0.09
N ARG A 633 30.51 -52.97 0.41
CA ARG A 633 30.98 -51.80 1.18
C ARG A 633 31.71 -50.84 0.25
N GLY A 634 31.41 -49.55 0.35
CA GLY A 634 32.15 -48.48 -0.32
C GLY A 634 31.52 -47.13 0.06
N GLY A 635 32.34 -46.19 0.53
CA GLY A 635 31.88 -44.88 0.95
C GLY A 635 32.68 -43.76 0.31
N ALA A 636 31.99 -42.72 -0.14
CA ALA A 636 32.56 -41.43 -0.54
C ALA A 636 31.49 -40.32 -0.38
N ASP A 637 31.98 -39.08 -0.38
CA ASP A 637 31.35 -37.77 -0.20
C ASP A 637 29.83 -37.54 -0.26
N ARG A 638 29.41 -36.55 0.55
CA ARG A 638 28.16 -35.80 0.40
C ARG A 638 28.42 -34.44 -0.26
N PRO A 639 28.00 -34.20 -1.51
CA PRO A 639 27.71 -32.85 -1.97
C PRO A 639 26.36 -32.35 -1.41
N GLY A 640 26.18 -31.02 -1.36
CA GLY A 640 24.98 -30.38 -0.81
C GLY A 640 23.71 -30.55 -1.67
N GLY A 641 22.54 -30.34 -1.06
CA GLY A 641 21.25 -30.43 -1.74
C GLY A 641 21.04 -29.35 -2.82
N PRO A 642 20.24 -29.61 -3.88
CA PRO A 642 20.11 -28.72 -5.02
C PRO A 642 19.25 -27.48 -4.68
N GLY A 643 19.86 -26.30 -4.73
CA GLY A 643 19.12 -25.05 -4.90
C GLY A 643 18.55 -24.96 -6.31
N THR A 644 17.24 -24.76 -6.45
CA THR A 644 16.57 -24.65 -7.76
C THR A 644 17.00 -23.38 -8.49
N SER A 645 17.88 -23.52 -9.48
CA SER A 645 18.36 -22.41 -10.31
C SER A 645 17.22 -21.79 -11.14
N PRO A 646 17.18 -20.47 -11.38
CA PRO A 646 16.14 -19.81 -12.17
C PRO A 646 15.89 -20.40 -13.57
N VAL A 647 16.89 -21.08 -14.12
CA VAL A 647 16.82 -21.79 -15.41
C VAL A 647 15.78 -22.93 -15.37
N SER A 648 15.69 -23.71 -14.28
CA SER A 648 14.74 -24.82 -14.18
C SER A 648 13.30 -24.33 -14.18
N ALA A 649 13.01 -23.29 -13.38
CA ALA A 649 11.67 -22.69 -13.31
C ALA A 649 11.17 -22.12 -14.66
N HIS A 650 12.09 -21.70 -15.54
CA HIS A 650 11.76 -21.30 -16.91
C HIS A 650 11.51 -22.50 -17.84
N ALA A 651 12.32 -23.57 -17.73
CA ALA A 651 12.07 -24.82 -18.44
C ALA A 651 10.71 -25.43 -18.04
N ASP A 652 10.43 -25.51 -16.74
CA ASP A 652 9.16 -26.01 -16.19
C ASP A 652 7.95 -25.22 -16.71
N ARG A 653 8.09 -23.91 -16.94
CA ARG A 653 7.01 -23.07 -17.47
C ARG A 653 6.76 -23.35 -18.95
N ARG A 654 7.81 -23.52 -19.76
CA ARG A 654 7.71 -23.88 -21.19
C ARG A 654 7.13 -25.29 -21.36
N ALA A 655 7.62 -26.25 -20.59
CA ALA A 655 7.13 -27.63 -20.51
C ALA A 655 5.66 -27.76 -20.06
N ARG A 656 5.05 -26.70 -19.49
CA ARG A 656 3.60 -26.65 -19.22
C ARG A 656 2.78 -26.12 -20.41
N VAL A 657 3.29 -25.11 -21.14
CA VAL A 657 2.63 -24.58 -22.36
C VAL A 657 2.66 -25.63 -23.48
N GLU A 658 3.81 -26.26 -23.71
CA GLU A 658 3.99 -27.29 -24.73
C GLU A 658 3.07 -28.51 -24.51
N ARG A 659 2.89 -28.93 -23.25
CA ARG A 659 1.92 -29.99 -22.90
C ARG A 659 0.46 -29.54 -22.96
N ALA A 660 0.16 -28.29 -22.63
CA ALA A 660 -1.18 -27.73 -22.77
C ALA A 660 -1.61 -27.74 -24.23
N PHE A 661 -0.74 -27.27 -25.13
CA PHE A 661 -0.97 -27.31 -26.59
C PHE A 661 -1.25 -28.73 -27.10
N LEU A 662 -0.37 -29.70 -26.84
CA LEU A 662 -0.57 -31.09 -27.31
C LEU A 662 -1.84 -31.74 -26.73
N GLY A 663 -2.19 -31.43 -25.48
CA GLY A 663 -3.43 -31.92 -24.85
C GLY A 663 -4.68 -31.30 -25.45
N LEU A 664 -4.65 -30.01 -25.82
CA LEU A 664 -5.73 -29.33 -26.52
C LEU A 664 -5.88 -29.83 -27.96
N CYS A 665 -4.79 -30.24 -28.63
CA CYS A 665 -4.87 -30.87 -29.95
C CYS A 665 -5.66 -32.19 -29.89
N LEU A 666 -5.33 -33.07 -28.94
CA LEU A 666 -6.07 -34.33 -28.76
C LEU A 666 -7.52 -34.12 -28.30
N ALA A 667 -7.80 -33.07 -27.51
CA ALA A 667 -9.15 -32.77 -27.04
C ALA A 667 -10.07 -32.16 -28.12
N LEU A 668 -9.53 -31.75 -29.27
CA LEU A 668 -10.27 -31.13 -30.38
C LEU A 668 -9.81 -31.67 -31.74
N PRO A 669 -10.02 -32.97 -32.07
CA PRO A 669 -9.30 -33.66 -33.14
C PRO A 669 -9.20 -32.93 -34.49
N ASP A 670 -10.30 -32.41 -35.02
CA ASP A 670 -10.35 -31.74 -36.32
C ASP A 670 -9.45 -30.48 -36.39
N ARG A 671 -9.45 -29.67 -35.33
CA ARG A 671 -8.62 -28.47 -35.22
C ARG A 671 -7.22 -28.79 -34.72
N GLY A 672 -7.09 -29.79 -33.85
CA GLY A 672 -5.84 -30.21 -33.26
C GLY A 672 -4.87 -30.77 -34.29
N ARG A 673 -5.36 -31.52 -35.27
CA ARG A 673 -4.53 -32.01 -36.38
C ARG A 673 -4.01 -30.86 -37.23
N ALA A 674 -4.84 -29.85 -37.53
CA ALA A 674 -4.44 -28.66 -38.27
C ALA A 674 -3.41 -27.83 -37.48
N ALA A 675 -3.67 -27.54 -36.21
CA ALA A 675 -2.76 -26.81 -35.34
C ALA A 675 -1.42 -27.52 -35.14
N LEU A 676 -1.41 -28.86 -35.07
CA LEU A 676 -0.19 -29.67 -34.96
C LEU A 676 0.61 -29.75 -36.28
N ALA A 677 -0.04 -29.52 -37.43
CA ALA A 677 0.62 -29.37 -38.72
C ALA A 677 1.23 -27.96 -38.93
N GLU A 678 0.67 -26.91 -38.30
CA GLU A 678 1.19 -25.53 -38.32
C GLU A 678 2.47 -25.31 -37.49
N VAL A 679 2.91 -26.29 -36.69
CA VAL A 679 4.08 -26.18 -35.80
C VAL A 679 5.21 -27.10 -36.23
N ASP A 680 6.44 -26.65 -36.02
CA ASP A 680 7.66 -27.43 -36.26
C ASP A 680 8.12 -28.04 -34.91
N PRO A 681 8.13 -29.37 -34.74
CA PRO A 681 8.55 -29.99 -33.48
C PRO A 681 9.97 -29.63 -33.03
N ASP A 682 10.87 -29.33 -33.96
CA ASP A 682 12.27 -29.05 -33.70
C ASP A 682 12.56 -27.56 -33.45
N GLU A 683 11.84 -26.64 -34.11
CA GLU A 683 11.92 -25.20 -33.81
C GLU A 683 11.02 -24.77 -32.63
N ASP A 684 9.78 -25.26 -32.52
CA ASP A 684 8.77 -24.74 -31.59
C ASP A 684 8.82 -25.33 -30.18
N PHE A 685 9.24 -26.60 -30.02
CA PHE A 685 9.27 -27.28 -28.71
C PHE A 685 10.65 -27.27 -28.06
N THR A 686 10.72 -26.87 -26.79
CA THR A 686 11.98 -26.64 -26.08
C THR A 686 12.45 -27.78 -25.18
N THR A 687 11.61 -28.80 -24.93
CA THR A 687 12.06 -30.02 -24.23
C THR A 687 12.12 -31.23 -25.17
N PRO A 688 13.11 -32.12 -25.04
CA PRO A 688 13.16 -33.36 -25.84
C PRO A 688 11.90 -34.22 -25.69
N ARG A 689 11.32 -34.29 -24.48
CA ARG A 689 10.16 -35.15 -24.19
C ARG A 689 8.88 -34.66 -24.87
N THR A 690 8.62 -33.35 -24.85
CA THR A 690 7.47 -32.74 -25.54
C THR A 690 7.65 -32.75 -27.06
N ARG A 691 8.89 -32.59 -27.56
CA ARG A 691 9.23 -32.76 -28.97
C ARG A 691 8.94 -34.16 -29.49
N ARG A 692 9.43 -35.22 -28.81
CA ARG A 692 9.14 -36.61 -29.19
C ARG A 692 7.63 -36.89 -29.20
N ALA A 693 6.89 -36.34 -28.23
CA ALA A 693 5.42 -36.43 -28.24
C ALA A 693 4.76 -35.66 -29.39
N ALA A 694 5.26 -34.49 -29.77
CA ALA A 694 4.75 -33.73 -30.91
C ALA A 694 5.02 -34.43 -32.25
N GLN A 695 6.20 -35.04 -32.41
CA GLN A 695 6.56 -35.87 -33.56
C GLN A 695 5.65 -37.11 -33.63
N TRP A 696 5.56 -37.88 -32.53
CA TRP A 696 4.69 -39.06 -32.40
C TRP A 696 3.23 -38.76 -32.78
N LEU A 697 2.67 -37.67 -32.24
CA LEU A 697 1.28 -37.28 -32.48
C LEU A 697 1.01 -36.75 -33.90
N ARG A 698 2.02 -36.38 -34.69
CA ARG A 698 1.83 -36.05 -36.12
C ARG A 698 1.58 -37.29 -36.97
N GLU A 699 2.07 -38.45 -36.53
CA GLU A 699 1.96 -39.73 -37.24
C GLU A 699 0.83 -40.60 -36.67
N HIS A 700 0.64 -40.60 -35.35
CA HIS A 700 -0.28 -41.50 -34.63
C HIS A 700 -1.47 -40.74 -34.02
N PHE A 701 -1.97 -39.69 -34.67
CA PHE A 701 -2.96 -38.77 -34.11
C PHE A 701 -4.29 -39.43 -33.70
N ASP A 702 -4.80 -40.36 -34.53
CA ASP A 702 -6.10 -41.02 -34.33
C ASP A 702 -6.07 -42.13 -33.28
N ALA A 703 -4.91 -42.76 -33.10
CA ALA A 703 -4.69 -43.82 -32.12
C ALA A 703 -3.39 -43.60 -31.33
N PRO A 704 -3.28 -42.55 -30.49
CA PRO A 704 -2.00 -42.14 -29.89
C PRO A 704 -1.30 -43.19 -29.01
N LEU A 705 -2.03 -44.19 -28.54
CA LEU A 705 -1.53 -45.26 -27.68
C LEU A 705 -1.12 -46.53 -28.45
N GLU A 706 -1.49 -46.65 -29.73
CA GLU A 706 -1.14 -47.82 -30.54
C GLU A 706 0.28 -47.69 -31.10
N GLY A 707 1.06 -48.78 -31.05
CA GLY A 707 2.43 -48.81 -31.57
C GLY A 707 3.51 -48.15 -30.68
N LEU A 708 3.15 -47.55 -29.53
CA LEU A 708 4.09 -46.82 -28.66
C LEU A 708 5.39 -47.61 -28.35
N PRO A 709 6.59 -47.01 -28.49
CA PRO A 709 7.87 -47.67 -28.23
C PRO A 709 7.99 -48.14 -26.77
N ARG A 710 8.20 -49.46 -26.58
CA ARG A 710 8.34 -50.08 -25.26
C ARG A 710 9.64 -49.71 -24.53
N ASP A 711 10.59 -49.15 -25.28
CA ASP A 711 11.90 -48.69 -24.87
C ASP A 711 11.96 -47.17 -24.58
N ASP A 712 10.92 -46.39 -24.94
CA ASP A 712 10.74 -45.01 -24.47
C ASP A 712 9.56 -44.89 -23.47
N PRO A 713 9.79 -45.16 -22.18
CA PRO A 713 8.79 -45.00 -21.15
C PRO A 713 8.46 -43.52 -20.86
N GLU A 714 9.32 -42.55 -21.22
CA GLU A 714 9.03 -41.14 -21.01
C GLU A 714 7.99 -40.62 -22.01
N LEU A 715 8.13 -41.01 -23.28
CA LEU A 715 7.17 -40.75 -24.34
C LEU A 715 5.86 -41.45 -24.04
N SER A 716 5.90 -42.76 -23.76
CA SER A 716 4.71 -43.55 -23.42
C SER A 716 3.92 -42.95 -22.24
N ALA A 717 4.62 -42.56 -21.17
CA ALA A 717 3.98 -41.89 -20.03
C ALA A 717 3.47 -40.47 -20.36
N LEU A 718 4.07 -39.75 -21.31
CA LEU A 718 3.58 -38.42 -21.72
C LEU A 718 2.36 -38.53 -22.63
N VAL A 719 2.37 -39.42 -23.61
CA VAL A 719 1.21 -39.59 -24.51
C VAL A 719 0.02 -40.13 -23.71
N GLY A 720 0.25 -41.02 -22.73
CA GLY A 720 -0.77 -41.40 -21.74
C GLY A 720 -1.30 -40.22 -20.91
N GLU A 721 -0.44 -39.35 -20.39
CA GLU A 721 -0.85 -38.11 -19.68
C GLU A 721 -1.73 -37.22 -20.57
N LEU A 722 -1.36 -37.07 -21.85
CA LEU A 722 -2.06 -36.21 -22.80
C LEU A 722 -3.43 -36.79 -23.21
N VAL A 723 -3.53 -38.10 -23.46
CA VAL A 723 -4.79 -38.78 -23.80
C VAL A 723 -5.78 -38.75 -22.62
N VAL A 724 -5.32 -39.06 -21.40
CA VAL A 724 -6.17 -38.97 -20.19
C VAL A 724 -6.65 -37.54 -19.95
N ARG A 725 -5.82 -36.54 -20.25
CA ARG A 725 -6.18 -35.12 -20.16
C ARG A 725 -7.16 -34.68 -21.26
N ALA A 726 -7.09 -35.27 -22.45
CA ALA A 726 -7.98 -34.98 -23.56
C ALA A 726 -9.40 -35.56 -23.38
N ALA A 727 -9.54 -36.63 -22.58
CA ALA A 727 -10.83 -37.24 -22.24
C ALA A 727 -11.71 -36.42 -21.26
N GLY A 728 -11.34 -35.17 -20.98
CA GLY A 728 -12.17 -34.22 -20.23
C GLY A 728 -13.32 -33.63 -21.06
N PRO A 729 -14.14 -32.73 -20.48
CA PRO A 729 -15.12 -31.97 -21.26
C PRO A 729 -14.41 -31.13 -22.35
N PRO A 730 -14.96 -31.06 -23.58
CA PRO A 730 -14.27 -30.44 -24.71
C PRO A 730 -13.99 -28.95 -24.44
N PRO A 731 -12.72 -28.50 -24.60
CA PRO A 731 -12.34 -27.11 -24.36
C PRO A 731 -12.84 -26.20 -25.49
N ASP A 732 -12.95 -24.89 -25.23
CA ASP A 732 -13.20 -23.92 -26.30
C ASP A 732 -12.05 -23.95 -27.33
N ALA A 733 -12.41 -23.95 -28.61
CA ALA A 733 -11.49 -23.89 -29.73
C ALA A 733 -10.58 -22.64 -29.69
N ALA A 734 -11.04 -21.52 -29.13
CA ALA A 734 -10.17 -20.34 -28.96
C ALA A 734 -9.03 -20.57 -27.94
N ALA A 735 -9.14 -21.56 -27.04
CA ALA A 735 -8.04 -21.94 -26.14
C ALA A 735 -6.90 -22.64 -26.89
N LEU A 736 -7.21 -23.49 -27.88
CA LEU A 736 -6.22 -24.09 -28.78
C LEU A 736 -5.53 -23.02 -29.63
N ASP A 737 -6.32 -22.12 -30.24
CA ASP A 737 -5.81 -20.96 -31.00
C ASP A 737 -4.86 -20.11 -30.12
N ALA A 738 -5.15 -19.95 -28.82
CA ALA A 738 -4.32 -19.19 -27.88
C ALA A 738 -3.01 -19.90 -27.47
N GLU A 739 -2.99 -21.23 -27.27
CA GLU A 739 -1.73 -21.94 -26.97
C GLU A 739 -0.83 -22.05 -28.22
N LEU A 740 -1.39 -22.23 -29.41
CA LEU A 740 -0.66 -22.19 -30.69
C LEU A 740 0.11 -20.86 -30.86
N LEU A 741 -0.58 -19.73 -30.63
CA LEU A 741 0.02 -18.40 -30.71
C LEU A 741 1.09 -18.16 -29.63
N ARG A 742 0.94 -18.75 -28.43
CA ARG A 742 1.98 -18.70 -27.38
C ARG A 742 3.22 -19.49 -27.76
N LEU A 743 3.07 -20.64 -28.41
CA LEU A 743 4.16 -21.46 -28.93
C LEU A 743 4.98 -20.67 -29.98
N GLN A 744 4.31 -20.10 -30.98
CA GLN A 744 4.92 -19.31 -32.04
C GLN A 744 5.61 -18.04 -31.51
N ILE A 745 5.00 -17.31 -30.56
CA ILE A 745 5.66 -16.16 -29.89
C ILE A 745 6.91 -16.62 -29.13
N ALA A 746 6.87 -17.78 -28.47
CA ALA A 746 8.04 -18.32 -27.77
C ALA A 746 9.17 -18.75 -28.73
N ARG A 747 8.85 -19.17 -29.97
CA ARG A 747 9.84 -19.39 -31.05
C ARG A 747 10.49 -18.09 -31.49
N LEU A 748 9.71 -17.03 -31.71
CA LEU A 748 10.25 -15.71 -32.07
C LEU A 748 11.11 -15.10 -30.95
N ASP A 749 10.71 -15.23 -29.68
CA ASP A 749 11.53 -14.82 -28.53
C ASP A 749 12.88 -15.56 -28.49
N ARG A 750 12.95 -16.83 -28.91
CA ARG A 750 14.22 -17.55 -29.08
C ARG A 750 15.04 -17.03 -30.24
N ARG A 751 14.43 -16.82 -31.42
CA ARG A 751 15.14 -16.30 -32.62
C ARG A 751 15.69 -14.89 -32.43
N ILE A 752 14.99 -14.03 -31.68
CA ILE A 752 15.48 -12.70 -31.26
C ILE A 752 16.65 -12.85 -30.28
N ALA A 753 16.53 -13.71 -29.26
CA ALA A 753 17.60 -13.94 -28.29
C ALA A 753 18.87 -14.58 -28.91
N ALA A 754 18.73 -15.31 -30.01
CA ALA A 754 19.81 -15.89 -30.79
C ALA A 754 20.45 -14.92 -31.81
N GLY A 755 20.04 -13.65 -31.86
CA GLY A 755 20.64 -12.63 -32.73
C GLY A 755 20.08 -12.57 -34.17
N GLY A 756 18.90 -13.14 -34.42
CA GLY A 756 18.20 -12.97 -35.71
C GLY A 756 17.77 -11.52 -36.00
N PRO A 757 17.24 -11.22 -37.21
CA PRO A 757 16.89 -9.87 -37.64
C PRO A 757 15.83 -9.22 -36.76
N VAL A 758 16.29 -8.42 -35.78
CA VAL A 758 15.48 -7.96 -34.64
C VAL A 758 14.28 -7.11 -35.06
N SER A 759 14.42 -6.29 -36.11
CA SER A 759 13.35 -5.43 -36.63
C SER A 759 12.15 -6.22 -37.17
N GLU A 760 12.44 -7.29 -37.93
CA GLU A 760 11.42 -8.12 -38.59
C GLU A 760 10.75 -9.05 -37.59
N LEU A 761 11.56 -9.78 -36.80
CA LEU A 761 11.06 -10.70 -35.77
C LEU A 761 10.26 -9.96 -34.69
N ALA A 762 10.61 -8.72 -34.34
CA ALA A 762 9.83 -7.92 -33.40
C ALA A 762 8.48 -7.46 -33.99
N ALA A 763 8.40 -7.19 -35.29
CA ALA A 763 7.16 -6.84 -35.98
C ALA A 763 6.22 -8.05 -36.08
N GLU A 764 6.73 -9.20 -36.50
CA GLU A 764 5.99 -10.47 -36.54
C GLU A 764 5.45 -10.84 -35.14
N ARG A 765 6.31 -10.75 -34.12
CA ARG A 765 5.96 -10.98 -32.71
C ARG A 765 4.86 -10.03 -32.21
N ALA A 766 4.87 -8.77 -32.64
CA ALA A 766 3.82 -7.81 -32.28
C ALA A 766 2.47 -8.18 -32.91
N GLN A 767 2.46 -8.67 -34.15
CA GLN A 767 1.25 -9.16 -34.83
C GLN A 767 0.71 -10.44 -34.16
N LEU A 768 1.57 -11.42 -33.87
CA LEU A 768 1.16 -12.63 -33.15
C LEU A 768 0.65 -12.33 -31.74
N LYS A 769 1.27 -11.37 -31.03
CA LYS A 769 0.75 -10.93 -29.72
C LYS A 769 -0.65 -10.31 -29.84
N SER A 770 -0.90 -9.47 -30.84
CA SER A 770 -2.23 -8.91 -31.09
C SER A 770 -3.27 -10.02 -31.34
N ARG A 771 -2.93 -11.03 -32.17
CA ARG A 771 -3.77 -12.22 -32.37
C ARG A 771 -4.01 -12.98 -31.06
N LEU A 772 -2.99 -13.13 -30.21
CA LEU A 772 -3.10 -13.82 -28.92
C LEU A 772 -4.02 -13.06 -27.94
N ASP A 773 -3.88 -11.74 -27.86
CA ASP A 773 -4.72 -10.91 -26.99
C ASP A 773 -6.21 -11.01 -27.42
N LEU A 774 -6.51 -11.15 -28.72
CA LEU A 774 -7.86 -11.46 -29.21
C LEU A 774 -8.30 -12.92 -28.95
N ALA A 775 -7.42 -13.91 -29.10
CA ALA A 775 -7.76 -15.32 -28.85
C ALA A 775 -8.07 -15.57 -27.37
N VAL A 776 -7.28 -14.99 -26.47
CA VAL A 776 -7.53 -15.04 -25.01
C VAL A 776 -8.82 -14.30 -24.64
N ALA A 777 -9.15 -13.18 -25.29
CA ALA A 777 -10.40 -12.48 -25.06
C ALA A 777 -11.64 -13.28 -25.53
N ARG A 778 -11.50 -14.23 -26.46
CA ARG A 778 -12.55 -15.17 -26.86
C ARG A 778 -12.65 -16.35 -25.88
N ALA A 779 -11.51 -16.96 -25.53
CA ALA A 779 -11.43 -18.08 -24.58
C ALA A 779 -11.76 -17.72 -23.10
N MET A 780 -12.30 -16.53 -22.85
CA MET A 780 -12.73 -16.03 -21.54
C MET A 780 -14.13 -15.40 -21.60
N ALA A 781 -14.88 -15.60 -22.69
CA ALA A 781 -16.22 -15.06 -22.95
C ALA A 781 -17.30 -16.14 -22.94
#